data_AF-A0A673J1J1-F1
#
_entry.id   AF-A0A673J1J1-F1
#
_cell.length_a   1.000
_cell.length_b   1.000
_cell.length_c   1.000
_cell.angle_alpha   90.00
_cell.angle_beta   90.00
_cell.angle_gamma   90.00
#
_symmetry.space_group_name_H-M   'P 1'
#
loop_
_entity.id
_entity.type
_entity.pdbx_description
1 polymer ?
#
loop_
_entity_poly.entity_id
_entity_poly.type
_entity_poly.pdbx_seq_one_letter_code
_entity_poly.pdbx_strand_id
1 'polypeptide(L)'
;MHWANDKPVEGVLTKYYDKKITLSDVLQIGKDSIKDEDAQTLSDLPWLILKRIMMLKTTARSVKCSSQHRADADDSDWEEDDDQESHESDGAQVNPLDIFTALFLCSDSFLQQEMILKLSMCQFAVPLLLPNSDKNQITLMLWAMRGIVQQYRPHSLTDASGFVEEIIILLDLPLVSFVRLGRCNISKSHILNKLLSKSQQSTDIFIHHNVDCGDVPKTIANGLVEISWYFPCGNKNSDVFPEPVAIANLRGDIQNFEKQYSFLCKTSTAVFVFFENKLPDTRYISVPSEDLKHQLFWVGDSSNKYIRNTAEKLNLKRHNFLFKTKQNDADFVNKFRIKMQDAIQKNIHRVSIVRMAETARELGIIVDEDAEECQKAKARADEITSKITDTQQFKKKEMPLQGEILKMLAKLQKEECRMKKVGDQSIETYKDHIQTEKLKLRKQQHKKDMSATMNSFIQAMSCPRVERAYFLKWMRMNLENLSRKVIPNLRKQYKEKCSVNVVLEHKQDIADLDRKISNSSLGSEHFIREMGQLYEAAVSHSKHEKSQNQLEHLPQLCAELLLDGFPLELIDGDASSIPVEWLTSVFSELNTLVKPNNKIVVVTVLGVQSSGKSTMLNTMFGVQFAVSNGRCTRGAFIQLIKVTDDFKPELNCDYLLIIDTEGLKSLELATLDNSHEHDNELATLVVGLSDRKCLFVHQNVGNVSAHDSNIRDLQFLLKQLNEMTQAAAKMENKLELQKFTDVMEYDTENGDHYIPGLWHGNPPMAQVSTGYSESVYALKRHIIETFKCYKSGSILQGLLEDCRKN
;
A
#
# COMPACT_ATOMS: atom_id res chain seq x y z
N MET A 1 -19.26 -21.95 18.27
CA MET A 1 -18.71 -22.42 19.56
C MET A 1 -18.59 -23.94 19.52
N HIS A 2 -17.42 -24.43 19.10
CA HIS A 2 -16.85 -25.73 19.47
C HIS A 2 -15.46 -25.77 18.85
N TRP A 3 -14.59 -24.93 19.39
CA TRP A 3 -13.16 -25.10 19.23
C TRP A 3 -12.77 -25.96 20.45
N ALA A 4 -12.36 -27.19 20.20
CA ALA A 4 -11.99 -28.13 21.24
C ALA A 4 -10.45 -28.15 21.37
N ASN A 5 -9.98 -27.36 22.34
CA ASN A 5 -8.85 -27.54 23.26
C ASN A 5 -7.43 -27.93 22.81
N ASP A 6 -7.12 -28.26 21.56
CA ASP A 6 -5.76 -28.77 21.23
C ASP A 6 -5.10 -28.15 19.98
N LYS A 7 -5.49 -26.93 19.53
CA LYS A 7 -4.87 -26.33 18.33
C LYS A 7 -3.88 -25.19 18.65
N PRO A 8 -2.63 -25.26 18.19
CA PRO A 8 -1.62 -24.21 18.44
C PRO A 8 -1.95 -22.81 17.88
N VAL A 9 -2.93 -22.67 16.98
CA VAL A 9 -3.40 -21.37 16.42
C VAL A 9 -4.56 -20.75 17.25
N GLU A 10 -5.13 -21.51 18.18
CA GLU A 10 -6.38 -21.19 18.91
C GLU A 10 -6.23 -20.18 20.04
N GLY A 11 -5.04 -20.03 20.63
CA GLY A 11 -4.88 -19.19 21.81
C GLY A 11 -5.05 -17.68 21.56
N VAL A 12 -4.68 -17.17 20.36
CA VAL A 12 -4.48 -15.72 20.16
C VAL A 12 -5.51 -15.06 19.29
N LEU A 13 -6.00 -15.77 18.27
CA LEU A 13 -6.90 -15.19 17.27
C LEU A 13 -8.38 -15.41 17.59
N THR A 14 -8.72 -16.32 18.50
CA THR A 14 -10.11 -16.62 18.89
C THR A 14 -10.83 -15.38 19.42
N LYS A 15 -10.13 -14.52 20.18
CA LYS A 15 -10.70 -13.25 20.68
C LYS A 15 -10.98 -12.22 19.58
N TYR A 16 -10.35 -12.37 18.41
CA TYR A 16 -10.48 -11.47 17.25
C TYR A 16 -11.36 -12.03 16.15
N TYR A 17 -11.79 -13.28 16.23
CA TYR A 17 -12.62 -13.89 15.19
C TYR A 17 -13.92 -13.09 14.94
N ASP A 18 -14.55 -12.62 16.02
CA ASP A 18 -15.77 -11.79 15.94
C ASP A 18 -15.48 -10.29 15.94
N LYS A 19 -14.53 -9.82 16.75
CA LYS A 19 -14.21 -8.38 16.86
C LYS A 19 -13.50 -7.80 15.64
N LYS A 20 -12.80 -8.67 14.91
CA LYS A 20 -11.83 -8.36 13.86
C LYS A 20 -10.63 -7.54 14.32
N ILE A 21 -9.48 -7.79 13.71
CA ILE A 21 -8.28 -6.96 13.80
C ILE A 21 -8.42 -5.88 12.74
N THR A 22 -8.31 -4.62 13.15
CA THR A 22 -8.39 -3.49 12.22
C THR A 22 -7.00 -3.10 11.71
N LEU A 23 -6.95 -2.38 10.59
CA LEU A 23 -5.69 -1.80 10.13
C LEU A 23 -5.07 -0.90 11.22
N SER A 24 -5.88 -0.09 11.89
CA SER A 24 -5.43 0.79 12.97
C SER A 24 -4.75 0.02 14.11
N ASP A 25 -5.22 -1.18 14.46
CA ASP A 25 -4.59 -2.03 15.47
C ASP A 25 -3.17 -2.48 15.09
N VAL A 26 -2.95 -2.81 13.81
CA VAL A 26 -1.65 -3.26 13.30
C VAL A 26 -0.65 -2.11 13.14
N LEU A 27 -1.14 -0.90 12.87
CA LEU A 27 -0.29 0.27 12.67
C LEU A 27 0.21 0.91 13.98
N GLN A 28 -0.34 0.53 15.13
CA GLN A 28 0.05 1.13 16.42
C GLN A 28 1.55 0.94 16.71
N ILE A 29 2.14 1.91 17.40
CA ILE A 29 3.52 1.83 17.86
C ILE A 29 3.56 1.29 19.29
N GLY A 30 4.25 0.16 19.47
CA GLY A 30 4.49 -0.48 20.76
C GLY A 30 5.92 -1.00 20.91
N LYS A 31 6.19 -1.64 22.04
CA LYS A 31 7.51 -2.21 22.35
C LYS A 31 7.96 -3.20 21.27
N ASP A 32 7.03 -4.00 20.78
CA ASP A 32 7.30 -5.00 19.77
C ASP A 32 7.45 -4.38 18.38
N SER A 33 7.07 -3.13 18.15
CA SER A 33 7.27 -2.44 16.87
C SER A 33 8.74 -2.21 16.53
N ILE A 34 9.63 -2.23 17.54
CA ILE A 34 11.09 -2.07 17.40
C ILE A 34 11.90 -3.34 17.66
N LYS A 35 11.24 -4.47 17.97
CA LYS A 35 11.88 -5.79 18.09
C LYS A 35 11.59 -6.65 16.86
N ASP A 36 12.64 -7.21 16.26
CA ASP A 36 12.52 -8.20 15.17
C ASP A 36 13.14 -9.52 15.62
N GLU A 37 12.88 -9.86 16.87
CA GLU A 37 13.25 -11.15 17.44
C GLU A 37 12.29 -12.21 16.93
N ASP A 38 12.77 -13.45 16.84
CA ASP A 38 11.90 -14.57 16.52
C ASP A 38 10.86 -14.78 17.62
N ALA A 39 9.72 -15.35 17.22
CA ALA A 39 8.63 -15.59 18.14
C ALA A 39 9.10 -16.51 19.27
N GLN A 40 8.85 -16.10 20.51
CA GLN A 40 9.17 -16.92 21.69
C GLN A 40 8.11 -18.00 21.92
N THR A 41 6.88 -17.72 21.49
CA THR A 41 5.74 -18.63 21.58
C THR A 41 4.95 -18.68 20.28
N LEU A 42 4.20 -19.75 20.04
CA LEU A 42 3.28 -19.86 18.89
C LEU A 42 2.22 -18.76 18.89
N SER A 43 1.87 -18.26 20.08
CA SER A 43 0.96 -17.13 20.27
C SER A 43 1.48 -15.83 19.65
N ASP A 44 2.80 -15.64 19.57
CA ASP A 44 3.38 -14.39 19.05
C ASP A 44 3.47 -14.38 17.53
N LEU A 45 3.45 -15.56 16.89
CA LEU A 45 3.64 -15.71 15.43
C LEU A 45 2.67 -14.88 14.59
N PRO A 46 1.34 -14.85 14.84
CA PRO A 46 0.42 -14.07 14.01
C PRO A 46 0.76 -12.58 13.96
N TRP A 47 1.13 -12.00 15.11
CA TRP A 47 1.50 -10.59 15.22
C TRP A 47 2.86 -10.30 14.56
N LEU A 48 3.84 -11.19 14.75
CA LEU A 48 5.13 -11.09 14.08
C LEU A 48 4.98 -11.14 12.56
N ILE A 49 4.16 -12.06 12.04
CA ILE A 49 3.87 -12.19 10.61
C ILE A 49 3.19 -10.93 10.08
N LEU A 50 2.13 -10.43 10.74
CA LEU A 50 1.46 -9.19 10.33
C LEU A 50 2.44 -8.02 10.24
N LYS A 51 3.31 -7.86 11.25
CA LYS A 51 4.34 -6.81 11.25
C LYS A 51 5.30 -6.99 10.08
N ARG A 52 5.83 -8.20 9.86
CA ARG A 52 6.77 -8.50 8.76
C ARG A 52 6.11 -8.25 7.39
N ILE A 53 4.83 -8.56 7.21
CA ILE A 53 4.05 -8.26 5.99
C ILE A 53 3.97 -6.74 5.76
N MET A 54 3.55 -5.97 6.76
CA MET A 54 3.39 -4.51 6.63
C MET A 54 4.71 -3.82 6.25
N MET A 55 5.82 -4.38 6.71
CA MET A 55 7.19 -3.94 6.46
C MET A 55 7.83 -4.52 5.19
N LEU A 56 7.07 -5.27 4.37
CA LEU A 56 7.54 -5.90 3.14
C LEU A 56 8.77 -6.82 3.31
N LYS A 57 8.89 -7.48 4.47
CA LYS A 57 9.99 -8.41 4.71
C LYS A 57 9.77 -9.70 3.91
N THR A 58 10.80 -10.13 3.19
CA THR A 58 10.81 -11.38 2.43
C THR A 58 10.69 -12.62 3.33
N THR A 59 11.03 -12.49 4.62
CA THR A 59 10.89 -13.53 5.65
C THR A 59 9.50 -13.58 6.31
N ALA A 60 8.52 -12.79 5.85
CA ALA A 60 7.19 -12.72 6.47
C ALA A 60 6.41 -14.04 6.52
N ARG A 61 6.83 -15.07 5.78
CA ARG A 61 6.23 -16.42 5.79
C ARG A 61 6.98 -17.42 6.68
N SER A 62 8.10 -17.03 7.27
CA SER A 62 8.85 -17.87 8.20
C SER A 62 8.14 -17.95 9.56
N VAL A 63 8.06 -19.15 10.11
CA VAL A 63 7.36 -19.48 11.36
C VAL A 63 8.29 -20.06 12.43
N LYS A 64 9.59 -19.78 12.36
CA LYS A 64 10.56 -20.27 13.35
C LYS A 64 10.27 -19.69 14.74
N CYS A 65 10.28 -20.56 15.76
CA CYS A 65 10.08 -20.22 17.16
C CYS A 65 11.37 -20.52 17.93
N SER A 66 11.87 -19.57 18.73
CA SER A 66 13.18 -19.62 19.39
C SER A 66 13.32 -20.66 20.50
N SER A 67 12.23 -21.32 20.91
CA SER A 67 12.25 -22.46 21.85
C SER A 67 12.96 -23.72 21.29
N GLN A 68 13.69 -23.61 20.18
CA GLN A 68 14.32 -24.70 19.42
C GLN A 68 15.87 -24.67 19.43
N HIS A 69 16.52 -23.79 20.22
CA HIS A 69 17.98 -23.74 20.43
C HIS A 69 18.28 -23.43 21.91
N ARG A 70 19.08 -24.14 22.74
CA ARG A 70 19.91 -25.37 22.70
C ARG A 70 19.97 -25.89 24.15
N ALA A 71 19.99 -27.21 24.35
CA ALA A 71 20.83 -27.77 25.41
C ALA A 71 22.19 -27.97 24.77
N ASP A 72 23.20 -27.23 25.21
CA ASP A 72 24.59 -27.49 24.85
C ASP A 72 24.94 -28.89 25.36
N ALA A 73 24.97 -29.88 24.46
CA ALA A 73 25.59 -31.15 24.74
C ALA A 73 27.10 -30.91 24.63
N ASP A 74 27.74 -30.97 25.81
CA ASP A 74 29.18 -31.06 25.97
C ASP A 74 29.78 -32.04 24.97
N ASP A 75 30.92 -31.64 24.43
CA ASP A 75 31.81 -32.40 23.59
C ASP A 75 32.32 -33.61 24.39
N SER A 76 31.65 -34.76 24.26
CA SER A 76 32.19 -36.04 24.70
C SER A 76 31.94 -37.11 23.65
N ASP A 77 33.00 -37.41 22.91
CA ASP A 77 33.24 -38.65 22.15
C ASP A 77 32.62 -39.86 22.85
N TRP A 78 31.61 -40.50 22.23
CA TRP A 78 31.37 -41.94 22.36
C TRP A 78 30.74 -42.51 21.08
N GLU A 79 31.19 -43.73 20.81
CA GLU A 79 31.17 -44.48 19.56
C GLU A 79 29.80 -45.01 19.09
N GLU A 80 29.85 -45.67 17.93
CA GLU A 80 28.82 -46.28 17.11
C GLU A 80 27.76 -47.16 17.83
N ASP A 81 26.59 -47.25 17.16
CA ASP A 81 25.46 -48.18 17.32
C ASP A 81 24.51 -48.02 18.52
N ASP A 82 23.31 -47.48 18.29
CA ASP A 82 22.08 -48.29 18.17
C ASP A 82 20.87 -47.43 17.74
N ASP A 83 20.03 -47.99 16.86
CA ASP A 83 18.75 -47.43 16.42
C ASP A 83 17.78 -47.32 17.61
N GLN A 84 17.64 -46.12 18.19
CA GLN A 84 16.46 -45.74 18.97
C GLN A 84 15.94 -44.38 18.49
N GLU A 85 14.82 -44.42 17.76
CA GLU A 85 13.93 -43.28 17.53
C GLU A 85 13.61 -42.64 18.89
N SER A 86 14.26 -41.52 19.18
CA SER A 86 13.98 -40.71 20.36
C SER A 86 12.62 -40.04 20.14
N HIS A 87 11.63 -40.51 20.90
CA HIS A 87 10.35 -39.86 21.05
C HIS A 87 10.52 -38.44 21.61
N GLU A 88 10.00 -37.47 20.84
CA GLU A 88 9.27 -36.28 21.29
C GLU A 88 9.93 -35.41 22.38
N SER A 89 10.62 -34.36 21.91
CA SER A 89 10.31 -33.01 22.41
C SER A 89 9.64 -32.23 21.28
N ASP A 90 8.41 -32.63 20.92
CA ASP A 90 7.64 -31.98 19.85
C ASP A 90 7.14 -30.61 20.36
N GLY A 91 7.97 -29.59 20.21
CA GLY A 91 7.52 -28.21 20.33
C GLY A 91 6.48 -27.99 19.23
N ALA A 92 5.21 -27.85 19.61
CA ALA A 92 4.06 -27.79 18.69
C ALA A 92 4.35 -26.92 17.45
N GLN A 93 4.40 -27.53 16.27
CA GLN A 93 4.65 -26.82 15.01
C GLN A 93 3.34 -26.46 14.31
N VAL A 94 3.35 -25.39 13.50
CA VAL A 94 2.17 -24.90 12.79
C VAL A 94 2.50 -24.69 11.32
N ASN A 95 1.62 -25.16 10.43
CA ASN A 95 1.77 -24.85 9.01
C ASN A 95 1.55 -23.34 8.77
N PRO A 96 2.46 -22.63 8.08
CA PRO A 96 2.31 -21.20 7.83
C PRO A 96 0.97 -20.82 7.18
N LEU A 97 0.44 -21.67 6.28
CA LEU A 97 -0.83 -21.41 5.61
C LEU A 97 -2.02 -21.37 6.57
N ASP A 98 -1.97 -22.12 7.68
CA ASP A 98 -2.99 -22.04 8.71
C ASP A 98 -2.94 -20.69 9.41
N ILE A 99 -1.75 -20.15 9.70
CA ILE A 99 -1.62 -18.82 10.29
C ILE A 99 -2.13 -17.74 9.33
N PHE A 100 -1.76 -17.80 8.04
CA PHE A 100 -2.30 -16.87 7.04
C PHE A 100 -3.82 -16.96 6.95
N THR A 101 -4.37 -18.17 6.88
CA THR A 101 -5.83 -18.38 6.82
C THR A 101 -6.52 -17.79 8.05
N ALA A 102 -5.97 -18.04 9.26
CA ALA A 102 -6.51 -17.48 10.49
C ALA A 102 -6.42 -15.96 10.54
N LEU A 103 -5.28 -15.38 10.14
CA LEU A 103 -5.10 -13.92 10.05
C LEU A 103 -6.14 -13.31 9.11
N PHE A 104 -6.31 -13.84 7.89
CA PHE A 104 -7.33 -13.35 6.96
C PHE A 104 -8.75 -13.46 7.55
N LEU A 105 -9.09 -14.57 8.19
CA LEU A 105 -10.41 -14.73 8.83
C LEU A 105 -10.62 -13.78 10.01
N CYS A 106 -9.56 -13.38 10.72
CA CYS A 106 -9.63 -12.50 11.88
C CYS A 106 -9.42 -11.02 11.55
N SER A 107 -9.04 -10.66 10.33
CA SER A 107 -8.87 -9.27 9.91
C SER A 107 -10.16 -8.66 9.38
N ASP A 108 -10.33 -7.34 9.54
CA ASP A 108 -11.36 -6.58 8.84
C ASP A 108 -11.04 -6.44 7.33
N SER A 109 -12.02 -6.00 6.55
CA SER A 109 -11.86 -5.91 5.09
C SER A 109 -10.80 -4.91 4.62
N PHE A 110 -10.41 -3.94 5.45
CA PHE A 110 -9.39 -2.95 5.09
C PHE A 110 -7.98 -3.50 5.36
N LEU A 111 -7.79 -4.19 6.49
CA LEU A 111 -6.56 -4.91 6.79
C LEU A 111 -6.33 -6.07 5.82
N GLN A 112 -7.39 -6.82 5.46
CA GLN A 112 -7.30 -7.85 4.42
C GLN A 112 -6.78 -7.28 3.09
N GLN A 113 -7.28 -6.10 2.68
CA GLN A 113 -6.84 -5.43 1.46
C GLN A 113 -5.35 -5.03 1.53
N GLU A 114 -4.90 -4.44 2.65
CA GLU A 114 -3.49 -4.09 2.83
C GLU A 114 -2.58 -5.31 2.90
N MET A 115 -3.00 -6.39 3.57
CA MET A 115 -2.26 -7.66 3.61
C MET A 115 -2.07 -8.23 2.21
N ILE A 116 -3.15 -8.30 1.40
CA ILE A 116 -3.07 -8.78 0.01
C ILE A 116 -2.14 -7.91 -0.82
N LEU A 117 -2.24 -6.58 -0.71
CA LEU A 117 -1.38 -5.65 -1.44
C LEU A 117 0.11 -5.93 -1.11
N LYS A 118 0.47 -5.96 0.17
CA LYS A 118 1.85 -6.17 0.62
C LYS A 118 2.39 -7.57 0.25
N LEU A 119 1.57 -8.61 0.39
CA LEU A 119 1.93 -9.97 -0.03
C LEU A 119 2.18 -10.03 -1.55
N SER A 120 1.35 -9.37 -2.35
CA SER A 120 1.53 -9.32 -3.81
C SER A 120 2.82 -8.59 -4.21
N MET A 121 3.17 -7.50 -3.51
CA MET A 121 4.44 -6.79 -3.70
C MET A 121 5.64 -7.70 -3.42
N CYS A 122 5.55 -8.59 -2.42
CA CYS A 122 6.57 -9.58 -2.10
C CYS A 122 6.62 -10.77 -3.08
N GLN A 123 5.82 -10.76 -4.16
CA GLN A 123 5.65 -11.87 -5.10
C GLN A 123 5.13 -13.16 -4.43
N PHE A 124 4.36 -13.03 -3.35
CA PHE A 124 3.73 -14.18 -2.70
C PHE A 124 2.34 -14.41 -3.26
N ALA A 125 1.93 -15.67 -3.32
CA ALA A 125 0.56 -16.00 -3.67
C ALA A 125 -0.40 -15.47 -2.59
N VAL A 126 -1.55 -14.95 -3.03
CA VAL A 126 -2.59 -14.37 -2.16
C VAL A 126 -3.87 -15.21 -2.21
N PRO A 127 -4.75 -15.17 -1.20
CA PRO A 127 -6.01 -15.91 -1.24
C PRO A 127 -6.93 -15.41 -2.36
N LEU A 128 -7.34 -16.32 -3.26
CA LEU A 128 -8.45 -16.12 -4.19
C LEU A 128 -9.75 -16.58 -3.54
N LEU A 129 -9.79 -17.83 -3.07
CA LEU A 129 -10.89 -18.38 -2.28
C LEU A 129 -10.40 -18.70 -0.87
N LEU A 130 -10.91 -17.97 0.12
CA LEU A 130 -10.61 -18.17 1.53
C LEU A 130 -11.60 -19.16 2.15
N PRO A 131 -11.15 -20.30 2.70
CA PRO A 131 -12.02 -21.26 3.35
C PRO A 131 -12.28 -20.84 4.80
N ASN A 132 -13.50 -21.08 5.27
CA ASN A 132 -13.87 -20.98 6.67
C ASN A 132 -14.49 -22.31 7.09
N SER A 133 -13.64 -23.22 7.56
CA SER A 133 -14.03 -24.58 7.94
C SER A 133 -15.10 -24.59 9.03
N ASP A 134 -15.07 -23.64 9.97
CA ASP A 134 -16.01 -23.57 11.10
C ASP A 134 -17.43 -23.24 10.66
N LYS A 135 -17.57 -22.30 9.71
CA LYS A 135 -18.87 -21.88 9.16
C LYS A 135 -19.28 -22.68 7.92
N ASN A 136 -18.42 -23.59 7.45
CA ASN A 136 -18.54 -24.26 6.16
C ASN A 136 -18.79 -23.25 5.01
N GLN A 137 -18.06 -22.14 5.04
CA GLN A 137 -18.19 -21.02 4.12
C GLN A 137 -16.92 -20.84 3.28
N ILE A 138 -17.08 -20.27 2.10
CA ILE A 138 -15.99 -19.94 1.18
C ILE A 138 -16.22 -18.50 0.73
N THR A 139 -15.16 -17.70 0.76
CA THR A 139 -15.22 -16.30 0.33
C THR A 139 -14.25 -16.06 -0.83
N LEU A 140 -14.76 -15.53 -1.95
CA LEU A 140 -13.95 -14.93 -3.01
C LEU A 140 -13.47 -13.56 -2.53
N MET A 141 -12.15 -13.38 -2.51
CA MET A 141 -11.47 -12.19 -1.96
C MET A 141 -11.35 -11.06 -2.99
N LEU A 142 -12.47 -10.64 -3.60
CA LEU A 142 -12.50 -9.62 -4.66
C LEU A 142 -12.13 -8.22 -4.13
N TRP A 143 -12.79 -7.76 -3.07
CA TRP A 143 -12.54 -6.46 -2.44
C TRP A 143 -11.09 -6.36 -1.95
N ALA A 144 -10.58 -7.41 -1.32
CA ALA A 144 -9.22 -7.42 -0.80
C ALA A 144 -8.15 -7.32 -1.91
N MET A 145 -8.44 -7.74 -3.15
CA MET A 145 -7.53 -7.62 -4.30
C MET A 145 -7.65 -6.30 -5.10
N ARG A 146 -8.62 -5.43 -4.79
CA ARG A 146 -8.86 -4.18 -5.54
C ARG A 146 -7.67 -3.22 -5.57
N GLY A 147 -6.83 -3.24 -4.53
CA GLY A 147 -5.66 -2.38 -4.40
C GLY A 147 -4.46 -2.77 -5.27
N ILE A 148 -4.47 -3.95 -5.90
CA ILE A 148 -3.33 -4.43 -6.69
C ILE A 148 -3.33 -3.79 -8.09
N VAL A 149 -2.32 -2.97 -8.33
CA VAL A 149 -2.00 -2.39 -9.63
C VAL A 149 -0.69 -2.97 -10.12
N GLN A 150 -0.65 -3.40 -11.37
CA GLN A 150 0.56 -3.93 -11.97
C GLN A 150 0.96 -3.16 -13.22
N GLN A 151 2.22 -2.76 -13.26
CA GLN A 151 2.90 -2.32 -14.46
C GLN A 151 3.57 -3.51 -15.13
N TYR A 152 3.43 -3.69 -16.45
CA TYR A 152 4.07 -4.78 -17.21
C TYR A 152 4.23 -4.43 -18.68
N ARG A 153 4.89 -5.30 -19.45
CA ARG A 153 5.10 -5.08 -20.87
C ARG A 153 4.84 -6.35 -21.70
N PRO A 154 3.67 -6.43 -22.36
CA PRO A 154 3.35 -7.57 -23.21
C PRO A 154 4.18 -7.56 -24.50
N HIS A 155 4.42 -8.73 -25.09
CA HIS A 155 5.17 -8.86 -26.35
C HIS A 155 4.41 -8.29 -27.55
N SER A 156 3.09 -8.16 -27.44
CA SER A 156 2.22 -7.50 -28.42
C SER A 156 2.40 -5.97 -28.49
N LEU A 157 3.03 -5.36 -27.48
CA LEU A 157 3.22 -3.90 -27.44
C LEU A 157 4.26 -3.46 -28.48
N THR A 158 3.86 -2.55 -29.38
CA THR A 158 4.70 -2.05 -30.49
C THR A 158 5.72 -1.01 -30.04
N ASP A 159 5.43 -0.22 -29.01
CA ASP A 159 6.34 0.79 -28.46
C ASP A 159 7.51 0.12 -27.72
N ALA A 160 8.72 0.34 -28.24
CA ALA A 160 9.97 -0.16 -27.68
C ALA A 160 10.28 0.37 -26.25
N SER A 161 9.59 1.41 -25.80
CA SER A 161 9.78 2.07 -24.50
C SER A 161 8.53 2.05 -23.60
N GLY A 162 7.40 1.54 -24.12
CA GLY A 162 6.11 1.58 -23.45
C GLY A 162 5.92 0.50 -22.39
N PHE A 163 4.95 0.73 -21.50
CA PHE A 163 4.45 -0.23 -20.52
C PHE A 163 2.94 -0.05 -20.38
N VAL A 164 2.28 -1.11 -19.91
CA VAL A 164 0.86 -1.11 -19.52
C VAL A 164 0.80 -1.07 -18.00
N GLU A 165 -0.08 -0.25 -17.43
CA GLU A 165 -0.34 -0.19 -15.99
C GLU A 165 -1.84 -0.34 -15.75
N GLU A 166 -2.26 -1.44 -15.13
CA GLU A 166 -3.66 -1.78 -14.95
C GLU A 166 -3.96 -2.42 -13.58
N ILE A 167 -5.22 -2.32 -13.15
CA ILE A 167 -5.70 -3.01 -11.95
C ILE A 167 -5.89 -4.49 -12.27
N ILE A 168 -5.29 -5.35 -11.45
CA ILE A 168 -5.20 -6.78 -11.74
C ILE A 168 -6.56 -7.48 -11.86
N ILE A 169 -7.53 -7.07 -11.04
CA ILE A 169 -8.86 -7.69 -11.01
C ILE A 169 -9.72 -7.36 -12.23
N LEU A 170 -9.36 -6.31 -12.99
CA LEU A 170 -10.07 -5.88 -14.20
C LEU A 170 -9.53 -6.56 -15.46
N LEU A 171 -8.30 -7.09 -15.41
CA LEU A 171 -7.65 -7.75 -16.54
C LEU A 171 -8.34 -9.08 -16.88
N ASP A 172 -8.75 -9.25 -18.14
CA ASP A 172 -9.17 -10.54 -18.66
C ASP A 172 -7.94 -11.43 -18.93
N LEU A 173 -7.56 -12.23 -17.93
CA LEU A 173 -6.37 -13.08 -17.97
C LEU A 173 -6.69 -14.55 -18.24
N PRO A 174 -5.74 -15.32 -18.83
CA PRO A 174 -5.84 -16.76 -18.81
C PRO A 174 -5.55 -17.24 -17.39
N LEU A 175 -6.53 -17.90 -16.77
CA LEU A 175 -6.33 -18.54 -15.49
C LEU A 175 -5.93 -20.00 -15.70
N VAL A 176 -4.77 -20.39 -15.19
CA VAL A 176 -4.33 -21.79 -15.15
C VAL A 176 -4.40 -22.30 -13.72
N SER A 177 -5.25 -23.29 -13.47
CA SER A 177 -5.45 -23.85 -12.13
C SER A 177 -4.71 -25.16 -11.94
N PHE A 178 -4.20 -25.34 -10.73
CA PHE A 178 -3.45 -26.50 -10.32
C PHE A 178 -4.13 -27.14 -9.11
N VAL A 179 -4.56 -28.39 -9.26
CA VAL A 179 -5.32 -29.12 -8.26
C VAL A 179 -4.70 -30.50 -8.01
N ARG A 180 -5.09 -31.17 -6.93
CA ARG A 180 -4.60 -32.51 -6.57
C ARG A 180 -5.75 -33.48 -6.35
N LEU A 181 -5.62 -34.69 -6.89
CA LEU A 181 -6.50 -35.83 -6.68
C LEU A 181 -5.69 -36.98 -6.05
N GLY A 182 -5.95 -37.31 -4.79
CA GLY A 182 -5.20 -38.33 -4.05
C GLY A 182 -3.78 -37.90 -3.65
N ARG A 183 -2.91 -38.88 -3.38
CA ARG A 183 -1.52 -38.64 -2.97
C ARG A 183 -0.59 -38.66 -4.18
N CYS A 184 0.00 -37.52 -4.52
CA CYS A 184 0.94 -37.43 -5.64
C CYS A 184 2.39 -37.35 -5.11
N ASN A 185 3.29 -38.15 -5.68
CA ASN A 185 4.73 -38.10 -5.39
C ASN A 185 5.39 -36.83 -5.94
N ILE A 186 4.71 -36.11 -6.83
CA ILE A 186 5.17 -34.82 -7.34
C ILE A 186 4.63 -33.72 -6.45
N SER A 187 5.53 -32.98 -5.81
CA SER A 187 5.16 -31.79 -5.05
C SER A 187 4.63 -30.69 -5.99
N LYS A 188 3.30 -30.53 -6.01
CA LYS A 188 2.59 -29.58 -6.86
C LYS A 188 3.16 -28.17 -6.72
N SER A 189 3.09 -27.57 -5.53
CA SER A 189 3.54 -26.19 -5.28
C SER A 189 5.03 -25.99 -5.59
N HIS A 190 5.88 -26.99 -5.38
CA HIS A 190 7.30 -26.92 -5.77
C HIS A 190 7.49 -26.80 -7.28
N ILE A 191 6.72 -27.58 -8.07
CA ILE A 191 6.75 -27.47 -9.53
C ILE A 191 6.20 -26.12 -10.00
N LEU A 192 5.14 -25.58 -9.37
CA LEU A 192 4.63 -24.25 -9.70
C LEU A 192 5.70 -23.16 -9.48
N ASN A 193 6.42 -23.20 -8.35
CA ASN A 193 7.48 -22.22 -8.07
C ASN A 193 8.59 -22.29 -9.11
N LYS A 194 9.04 -23.51 -9.49
CA LYS A 194 10.04 -23.68 -10.56
C LYS A 194 9.53 -23.23 -11.93
N LEU A 195 8.23 -23.40 -12.20
CA LEU A 195 7.61 -22.95 -13.43
C LEU A 195 7.63 -21.43 -13.57
N LEU A 196 7.48 -20.71 -12.44
CA LEU A 196 7.46 -19.25 -12.40
C LEU A 196 8.83 -18.60 -12.17
N SER A 197 9.78 -19.33 -11.58
CA SER A 197 11.13 -18.83 -11.29
C SER A 197 12.04 -18.79 -12.54
N LYS A 198 12.98 -17.84 -12.56
CA LYS A 198 14.15 -17.87 -13.45
C LYS A 198 15.25 -18.76 -12.83
N SER A 199 16.06 -19.40 -13.65
CA SER A 199 17.01 -20.45 -13.24
C SER A 199 18.11 -20.05 -12.24
N GLN A 200 18.24 -18.76 -11.89
CA GLN A 200 19.30 -18.26 -11.01
C GLN A 200 18.82 -17.77 -9.63
N GLN A 201 17.51 -17.61 -9.42
CA GLN A 201 16.92 -17.26 -8.12
C GLN A 201 15.55 -17.96 -7.99
N SER A 202 15.48 -19.01 -7.18
CA SER A 202 14.22 -19.70 -6.88
C SER A 202 13.40 -18.86 -5.91
N THR A 203 12.24 -18.42 -6.34
CA THR A 203 11.31 -17.66 -5.49
C THR A 203 10.17 -18.58 -5.07
N ASP A 204 9.97 -18.73 -3.76
CA ASP A 204 8.93 -19.61 -3.22
C ASP A 204 7.55 -18.94 -3.27
N ILE A 205 7.01 -18.64 -4.44
CA ILE A 205 5.72 -17.94 -4.60
C ILE A 205 4.61 -18.64 -3.80
N PHE A 206 4.50 -19.96 -3.95
CA PHE A 206 3.59 -20.83 -3.21
C PHE A 206 4.36 -21.61 -2.12
N ILE A 207 3.81 -21.68 -0.91
CA ILE A 207 4.37 -22.50 0.19
C ILE A 207 4.40 -23.98 -0.22
N HIS A 208 5.49 -24.71 0.04
CA HIS A 208 5.64 -26.13 -0.31
C HIS A 208 6.34 -26.92 0.80
N HIS A 209 6.38 -28.24 0.69
CA HIS A 209 6.90 -29.13 1.73
C HIS A 209 8.36 -28.90 2.16
N ASN A 210 9.21 -28.27 1.32
CA ASN A 210 10.62 -28.06 1.68
C ASN A 210 10.89 -26.66 2.25
N VAL A 211 9.85 -25.83 2.47
CA VAL A 211 10.02 -24.60 3.27
C VAL A 211 9.80 -24.91 4.74
N ASP A 212 10.32 -24.06 5.62
CA ASP A 212 10.16 -24.19 7.08
C ASP A 212 8.69 -24.44 7.47
N CYS A 213 8.44 -25.53 8.20
CA CYS A 213 7.11 -26.00 8.64
C CYS A 213 6.09 -26.20 7.50
N GLY A 214 6.55 -26.31 6.25
CA GLY A 214 5.69 -26.49 5.08
C GLY A 214 5.14 -27.92 4.93
N ASP A 215 5.81 -28.89 5.54
CA ASP A 215 5.48 -30.30 5.66
C ASP A 215 4.47 -30.60 6.78
N VAL A 216 4.40 -29.74 7.79
CA VAL A 216 3.40 -29.80 8.87
C VAL A 216 1.98 -29.90 8.27
N PRO A 217 1.16 -30.86 8.71
CA PRO A 217 -0.22 -31.00 8.23
C PRO A 217 -1.05 -29.73 8.41
N LYS A 218 -1.83 -29.37 7.39
CA LYS A 218 -2.75 -28.23 7.46
C LYS A 218 -3.99 -28.59 8.25
N THR A 219 -4.45 -27.67 9.08
CA THR A 219 -5.64 -27.83 9.92
C THR A 219 -6.84 -27.05 9.38
N ILE A 220 -6.64 -25.80 8.94
CA ILE A 220 -7.73 -24.91 8.48
C ILE A 220 -7.53 -24.39 7.05
N ALA A 221 -6.31 -24.46 6.51
CA ALA A 221 -5.99 -23.98 5.18
C ALA A 221 -6.34 -24.97 4.05
N ASN A 222 -6.85 -26.16 4.36
CA ASN A 222 -7.36 -27.06 3.31
C ASN A 222 -8.62 -26.45 2.68
N GLY A 223 -8.69 -26.45 1.35
CA GLY A 223 -9.72 -25.75 0.58
C GLY A 223 -9.36 -24.32 0.19
N LEU A 224 -8.21 -23.80 0.65
CA LEU A 224 -7.67 -22.50 0.22
C LEU A 224 -7.28 -22.56 -1.26
N VAL A 225 -7.77 -21.62 -2.05
CA VAL A 225 -7.25 -21.38 -3.41
C VAL A 225 -6.39 -20.13 -3.36
N GLU A 226 -5.09 -20.30 -3.54
CA GLU A 226 -4.16 -19.17 -3.71
C GLU A 226 -4.10 -18.77 -5.18
N ILE A 227 -3.84 -17.50 -5.47
CA ILE A 227 -3.57 -16.97 -6.81
C ILE A 227 -2.26 -16.17 -6.82
N SER A 228 -1.52 -16.28 -7.92
CA SER A 228 -0.38 -15.44 -8.26
C SER A 228 -0.42 -15.15 -9.75
N TRP A 229 0.32 -14.14 -10.19
CA TRP A 229 0.35 -13.73 -11.59
C TRP A 229 1.78 -13.73 -12.12
N TYR A 230 1.90 -13.98 -13.42
CA TYR A 230 3.11 -13.75 -14.18
C TYR A 230 2.90 -12.55 -15.09
N PHE A 231 3.87 -11.63 -15.10
CA PHE A 231 3.87 -10.46 -15.95
C PHE A 231 5.16 -10.38 -16.78
N PRO A 232 5.07 -10.26 -18.12
CA PRO A 232 6.25 -10.10 -18.96
C PRO A 232 6.91 -8.73 -18.80
N CYS A 233 8.24 -8.69 -18.94
CA CYS A 233 9.00 -7.44 -19.02
C CYS A 233 9.27 -6.98 -20.47
N GLY A 234 8.83 -7.74 -21.47
CA GLY A 234 9.00 -7.46 -22.90
C GLY A 234 10.29 -8.03 -23.49
N ASN A 235 11.08 -8.75 -22.70
CA ASN A 235 12.31 -9.39 -23.17
C ASN A 235 12.04 -10.85 -23.55
N LYS A 236 11.92 -11.10 -24.86
CA LYS A 236 11.66 -12.42 -25.46
C LYS A 236 12.64 -13.52 -25.03
N ASN A 237 13.87 -13.17 -24.69
CA ASN A 237 14.89 -14.14 -24.27
C ASN A 237 14.75 -14.56 -22.80
N SER A 238 14.05 -13.76 -21.98
CA SER A 238 13.97 -13.97 -20.54
C SER A 238 12.55 -14.20 -20.02
N ASP A 239 11.53 -13.82 -20.80
CA ASP A 239 10.14 -13.96 -20.41
C ASP A 239 9.64 -15.41 -20.57
N VAL A 240 8.98 -15.92 -19.54
CA VAL A 240 8.36 -17.25 -19.54
C VAL A 240 7.07 -17.26 -20.38
N PHE A 241 6.27 -16.19 -20.31
CA PHE A 241 5.06 -16.02 -21.11
C PHE A 241 5.10 -14.68 -21.84
N PRO A 242 4.62 -14.61 -23.10
CA PRO A 242 4.60 -13.37 -23.88
C PRO A 242 3.53 -12.37 -23.42
N GLU A 243 2.50 -12.88 -22.74
CA GLU A 243 1.34 -12.15 -22.23
C GLU A 243 1.15 -12.49 -20.75
N PRO A 244 0.46 -11.65 -19.95
CA PRO A 244 0.20 -11.94 -18.55
C PRO A 244 -0.63 -13.21 -18.35
N VAL A 245 -0.35 -13.94 -17.27
CA VAL A 245 -1.03 -15.20 -16.93
C VAL A 245 -1.35 -15.24 -15.43
N ALA A 246 -2.56 -15.65 -15.09
CA ALA A 246 -2.97 -15.91 -13.71
C ALA A 246 -2.81 -17.40 -13.39
N ILE A 247 -2.32 -17.71 -12.20
CA ILE A 247 -2.07 -19.09 -11.74
C ILE A 247 -2.76 -19.29 -10.40
N ALA A 248 -3.66 -20.28 -10.34
CA ALA A 248 -4.36 -20.64 -9.11
C ALA A 248 -3.91 -22.01 -8.57
N ASN A 249 -3.76 -22.12 -7.26
CA ASN A 249 -3.30 -23.30 -6.57
C ASN A 249 -4.30 -23.70 -5.46
N LEU A 250 -5.06 -24.77 -5.65
CA LEU A 250 -5.97 -25.32 -4.63
C LEU A 250 -5.21 -26.17 -3.61
N ARG A 251 -5.31 -25.86 -2.32
CA ARG A 251 -4.78 -26.65 -1.22
C ARG A 251 -5.75 -27.76 -0.81
N GLY A 252 -5.23 -28.96 -0.60
CA GLY A 252 -6.03 -30.13 -0.22
C GLY A 252 -6.28 -31.08 -1.39
N ASP A 253 -7.26 -31.97 -1.22
CA ASP A 253 -7.70 -32.94 -2.21
C ASP A 253 -9.04 -32.50 -2.81
N ILE A 254 -9.16 -32.48 -4.14
CA ILE A 254 -10.40 -32.08 -4.82
C ILE A 254 -11.60 -32.92 -4.42
N GLN A 255 -11.42 -34.16 -3.96
CA GLN A 255 -12.52 -35.00 -3.47
C GLN A 255 -13.27 -34.38 -2.29
N ASN A 256 -12.64 -33.49 -1.53
CA ASN A 256 -13.22 -32.83 -0.37
C ASN A 256 -13.66 -31.38 -0.63
N PHE A 257 -13.38 -30.82 -1.82
CA PHE A 257 -13.53 -29.40 -2.13
C PHE A 257 -14.24 -29.16 -3.47
N GLU A 258 -15.42 -29.77 -3.63
CA GLU A 258 -16.20 -29.76 -4.86
C GLU A 258 -16.55 -28.34 -5.34
N LYS A 259 -16.93 -27.42 -4.45
CA LYS A 259 -17.27 -26.03 -4.80
C LYS A 259 -16.05 -25.29 -5.37
N GLN A 260 -14.91 -25.38 -4.70
CA GLN A 260 -13.66 -24.77 -5.17
C GLN A 260 -13.19 -25.38 -6.48
N TYR A 261 -13.27 -26.71 -6.62
CA TYR A 261 -12.92 -27.38 -7.87
C TYR A 261 -13.84 -26.97 -9.02
N SER A 262 -15.15 -26.95 -8.78
CA SER A 262 -16.16 -26.51 -9.77
C SER A 262 -15.96 -25.05 -10.18
N PHE A 263 -15.63 -24.16 -9.24
CA PHE A 263 -15.26 -22.78 -9.51
C PHE A 263 -14.07 -22.70 -10.47
N LEU A 264 -12.96 -23.38 -10.13
CA LEU A 264 -11.75 -23.40 -10.97
C LEU A 264 -12.02 -23.98 -12.35
N CYS A 265 -12.83 -25.03 -12.46
CA CYS A 265 -13.26 -25.57 -13.76
C CYS A 265 -14.05 -24.55 -14.59
N LYS A 266 -14.96 -23.78 -14.00
CA LYS A 266 -15.75 -22.78 -14.73
C LYS A 266 -14.95 -21.54 -15.15
N THR A 267 -13.93 -21.15 -14.38
CA THR A 267 -13.20 -19.89 -14.61
C THR A 267 -11.88 -20.06 -15.36
N SER A 268 -11.31 -21.26 -15.39
CA SER A 268 -9.95 -21.45 -15.89
C SER A 268 -9.87 -21.71 -17.39
N THR A 269 -8.79 -21.24 -18.01
CA THR A 269 -8.42 -21.62 -19.37
C THR A 269 -7.96 -23.09 -19.42
N ALA A 270 -7.25 -23.52 -18.38
CA ALA A 270 -6.77 -24.89 -18.23
C ALA A 270 -6.68 -25.30 -16.76
N VAL A 271 -6.92 -26.59 -16.48
CA VAL A 271 -6.81 -27.19 -15.15
C VAL A 271 -5.84 -28.35 -15.20
N PHE A 272 -4.75 -28.27 -14.45
CA PHE A 272 -3.75 -29.32 -14.29
C PHE A 272 -4.01 -30.09 -12.99
N VAL A 273 -4.42 -31.36 -13.13
CA VAL A 273 -4.74 -32.28 -12.04
C VAL A 273 -3.52 -33.15 -11.74
N PHE A 274 -2.91 -32.93 -10.57
CA PHE A 274 -1.83 -33.78 -10.05
C PHE A 274 -2.45 -35.00 -9.38
N PHE A 275 -2.04 -36.20 -9.79
CA PHE A 275 -2.71 -37.43 -9.36
C PHE A 275 -1.73 -38.55 -9.00
N GLU A 276 -2.22 -39.54 -8.26
CA GLU A 276 -1.48 -40.75 -7.87
C GLU A 276 -1.43 -41.79 -9.00
N ASN A 277 -0.51 -42.76 -8.91
CA ASN A 277 -0.42 -43.92 -9.81
C ASN A 277 -1.69 -44.78 -9.93
N LYS A 278 -2.68 -44.57 -9.05
CA LYS A 278 -4.03 -45.15 -9.14
C LYS A 278 -5.06 -44.02 -9.18
N LEU A 279 -5.71 -43.82 -10.33
CA LEU A 279 -6.87 -42.91 -10.42
C LEU A 279 -8.05 -43.55 -9.67
N PRO A 280 -8.67 -42.87 -8.68
CA PRO A 280 -9.86 -43.37 -7.99
C PRO A 280 -11.07 -43.45 -8.93
N ASP A 281 -12.08 -44.21 -8.49
CA ASP A 281 -13.28 -44.52 -9.24
C ASP A 281 -14.01 -43.26 -9.73
N THR A 282 -14.54 -43.36 -10.95
CA THR A 282 -15.05 -42.34 -11.90
C THR A 282 -15.95 -41.18 -11.40
N ARG A 283 -16.35 -41.14 -10.13
CA ARG A 283 -17.31 -40.16 -9.56
C ARG A 283 -16.75 -38.74 -9.33
N TYR A 284 -15.43 -38.58 -9.21
CA TYR A 284 -14.78 -37.27 -8.95
C TYR A 284 -14.13 -36.65 -10.19
N ILE A 285 -14.14 -37.38 -11.31
CA ILE A 285 -13.56 -36.95 -12.59
C ILE A 285 -14.65 -36.36 -13.51
N SER A 286 -15.91 -36.57 -13.17
CA SER A 286 -17.04 -35.89 -13.80
C SER A 286 -17.03 -34.43 -13.38
N VAL A 287 -16.39 -33.58 -14.18
CA VAL A 287 -16.75 -32.17 -14.22
C VAL A 287 -18.22 -32.06 -14.66
N PRO A 288 -19.04 -31.15 -14.09
CA PRO A 288 -20.42 -30.96 -14.53
C PRO A 288 -20.51 -30.59 -16.02
N SER A 289 -21.25 -31.41 -16.77
CA SER A 289 -21.96 -31.19 -18.07
C SER A 289 -21.41 -30.23 -19.14
N GLU A 290 -21.38 -30.71 -20.40
CA GLU A 290 -21.52 -30.10 -21.75
C GLU A 290 -20.91 -28.73 -22.13
N ASP A 291 -20.51 -27.86 -21.20
CA ASP A 291 -20.06 -26.47 -21.41
C ASP A 291 -18.61 -26.24 -20.94
N LEU A 292 -17.71 -27.21 -21.17
CA LEU A 292 -16.32 -27.12 -20.71
C LEU A 292 -15.54 -26.02 -21.47
N LYS A 293 -15.52 -24.81 -20.90
CA LYS A 293 -14.66 -23.70 -21.36
C LYS A 293 -13.16 -23.92 -21.10
N HIS A 294 -12.77 -24.96 -20.36
CA HIS A 294 -11.40 -25.22 -19.92
C HIS A 294 -10.81 -26.52 -20.51
N GLN A 295 -9.48 -26.57 -20.61
CA GLN A 295 -8.74 -27.79 -20.97
C GLN A 295 -8.27 -28.54 -19.72
N LEU A 296 -8.57 -29.84 -19.61
CA LEU A 296 -8.03 -30.69 -18.53
C LEU A 296 -6.71 -31.35 -18.92
N PHE A 297 -5.72 -31.23 -18.03
CA PHE A 297 -4.44 -31.92 -18.11
C PHE A 297 -4.18 -32.75 -16.85
N TRP A 298 -3.58 -33.91 -17.04
CA TRP A 298 -3.30 -34.89 -15.99
C TRP A 298 -1.80 -35.01 -15.78
N VAL A 299 -1.34 -34.74 -14.57
CA VAL A 299 0.09 -34.69 -14.20
C VAL A 299 0.41 -35.81 -13.21
N GLY A 300 1.29 -36.73 -13.60
CA GLY A 300 1.66 -37.89 -12.77
C GLY A 300 3.13 -38.28 -12.94
N ASP A 301 3.60 -39.26 -12.18
CA ASP A 301 4.99 -39.74 -12.18
C ASP A 301 5.19 -41.04 -12.98
N SER A 302 4.13 -41.79 -13.27
CA SER A 302 4.21 -42.96 -14.17
C SER A 302 2.97 -43.17 -15.02
N SER A 303 3.14 -43.76 -16.21
CA SER A 303 2.03 -44.23 -17.03
C SER A 303 1.81 -45.73 -16.80
N ASN A 304 0.81 -46.10 -15.98
CA ASN A 304 0.45 -47.50 -15.72
C ASN A 304 -0.82 -47.91 -16.51
N LYS A 305 -1.04 -49.22 -16.67
CA LYS A 305 -2.22 -49.84 -17.30
C LYS A 305 -3.54 -49.32 -16.71
N TYR A 306 -3.59 -49.11 -15.40
CA TYR A 306 -4.76 -48.52 -14.72
C TYR A 306 -5.12 -47.13 -15.26
N ILE A 307 -4.11 -46.28 -15.50
CA ILE A 307 -4.30 -44.92 -16.02
C ILE A 307 -4.79 -44.96 -17.47
N ARG A 308 -4.26 -45.89 -18.28
CA ARG A 308 -4.72 -46.09 -19.67
C ARG A 308 -6.19 -46.52 -19.71
N ASN A 309 -6.57 -47.49 -18.88
CA ASN A 309 -7.95 -47.95 -18.79
C ASN A 309 -8.91 -46.83 -18.35
N THR A 310 -8.51 -46.01 -17.37
CA THR A 310 -9.31 -44.86 -16.91
C THR A 310 -9.37 -43.75 -17.96
N ALA A 311 -8.27 -43.49 -18.67
CA ALA A 311 -8.24 -42.53 -19.78
C ALA A 311 -9.18 -42.93 -20.91
N GLU A 312 -9.21 -44.21 -21.28
CA GLU A 312 -10.15 -44.77 -22.26
C GLU A 312 -11.60 -44.64 -21.80
N LYS A 313 -11.89 -44.98 -20.53
CA LYS A 313 -13.25 -44.81 -19.95
C LYS A 313 -13.75 -43.36 -19.98
N LEU A 314 -12.85 -42.40 -19.89
CA LEU A 314 -13.16 -40.96 -19.83
C LEU A 314 -12.96 -40.23 -21.16
N ASN A 315 -12.68 -40.94 -22.26
CA ASN A 315 -12.35 -40.36 -23.57
C ASN A 315 -11.21 -39.34 -23.54
N LEU A 316 -10.25 -39.50 -22.62
CA LEU A 316 -9.09 -38.61 -22.49
C LEU A 316 -8.02 -38.96 -23.52
N LYS A 317 -7.59 -37.97 -24.30
CA LYS A 317 -6.55 -38.14 -25.31
C LYS A 317 -5.16 -38.17 -24.67
N ARG A 318 -4.22 -38.90 -25.28
CA ARG A 318 -2.82 -39.01 -24.80
C ARG A 318 -2.14 -37.65 -24.60
N HIS A 319 -2.48 -36.64 -25.41
CA HIS A 319 -1.90 -35.31 -25.28
C HIS A 319 -2.38 -34.53 -24.04
N ASN A 320 -3.37 -35.03 -23.30
CA ASN A 320 -3.83 -34.45 -22.04
C ASN A 320 -2.95 -34.89 -20.86
N PHE A 321 -2.04 -35.85 -21.04
CA PHE A 321 -1.22 -36.38 -19.97
C PHE A 321 0.21 -35.84 -20.01
N LEU A 322 0.74 -35.51 -18.84
CA LEU A 322 2.11 -35.08 -18.60
C LEU A 322 2.73 -35.94 -17.50
N PHE A 323 3.71 -36.77 -17.87
CA PHE A 323 4.41 -37.64 -16.93
C PHE A 323 5.81 -37.13 -16.61
N LYS A 324 6.15 -37.07 -15.32
CA LYS A 324 7.51 -36.88 -14.82
C LYS A 324 8.18 -38.25 -14.68
N THR A 325 8.91 -38.65 -15.72
CA THR A 325 9.71 -39.90 -15.71
C THR A 325 11.03 -39.68 -14.93
N LYS A 326 12.06 -40.52 -15.14
CA LYS A 326 13.41 -40.40 -14.52
C LYS A 326 14.18 -39.11 -14.87
N GLN A 327 13.54 -38.12 -15.50
CA GLN A 327 14.15 -36.84 -15.87
C GLN A 327 14.25 -35.90 -14.65
N ASN A 328 15.20 -34.97 -14.69
CA ASN A 328 15.34 -33.96 -13.65
C ASN A 328 14.16 -32.96 -13.68
N ASP A 329 14.05 -32.13 -12.63
CA ASP A 329 12.98 -31.13 -12.52
C ASP A 329 13.01 -30.07 -13.63
N ALA A 330 14.20 -29.70 -14.13
CA ALA A 330 14.33 -28.66 -15.15
C ALA A 330 13.73 -29.10 -16.48
N ASP A 331 14.03 -30.33 -16.92
CA ASP A 331 13.48 -30.91 -18.16
C ASP A 331 11.97 -31.07 -18.06
N PHE A 332 11.48 -31.53 -16.91
CA PHE A 332 10.05 -31.64 -16.66
C PHE A 332 9.33 -30.29 -16.68
N VAL A 333 9.89 -29.27 -16.03
CA VAL A 333 9.34 -27.91 -16.00
C VAL A 333 9.33 -27.29 -17.40
N ASN A 334 10.36 -27.51 -18.22
CA ASN A 334 10.36 -27.03 -19.60
C ASN A 334 9.27 -27.69 -20.45
N LYS A 335 9.11 -29.01 -20.33
CA LYS A 335 7.99 -29.73 -20.97
C LYS A 335 6.63 -29.22 -20.49
N PHE A 336 6.52 -28.93 -19.20
CA PHE A 336 5.32 -28.35 -18.59
C PHE A 336 5.01 -26.96 -19.17
N ARG A 337 6.01 -26.07 -19.24
CA ARG A 337 5.89 -24.71 -19.78
C ARG A 337 5.39 -24.72 -21.21
N ILE A 338 5.98 -25.55 -22.08
CA ILE A 338 5.52 -25.71 -23.48
C ILE A 338 4.05 -26.14 -23.51
N LYS A 339 3.68 -27.11 -22.68
CA LYS A 339 2.30 -27.62 -22.66
C LYS A 339 1.30 -26.57 -22.16
N MET A 340 1.69 -25.77 -21.18
CA MET A 340 0.87 -24.69 -20.65
C MET A 340 0.73 -23.55 -21.66
N GLN A 341 1.80 -23.18 -22.36
CA GLN A 341 1.75 -22.20 -23.46
C GLN A 341 0.81 -22.67 -24.58
N ASP A 342 0.90 -23.95 -24.98
CA ASP A 342 0.00 -24.57 -25.96
C ASP A 342 -1.47 -24.49 -25.53
N ALA A 343 -1.76 -24.77 -24.26
CA ALA A 343 -3.11 -24.67 -23.72
C ALA A 343 -3.66 -23.24 -23.74
N ILE A 344 -2.83 -22.26 -23.36
CA ILE A 344 -3.18 -20.83 -23.34
C ILE A 344 -3.41 -20.29 -24.76
N GLN A 345 -2.63 -20.76 -25.74
CA GLN A 345 -2.76 -20.35 -27.14
C GLN A 345 -4.00 -20.96 -27.81
N LYS A 346 -4.30 -22.23 -27.53
CA LYS A 346 -5.44 -22.94 -28.13
C LYS A 346 -6.79 -22.54 -27.56
N ASN A 347 -6.83 -22.07 -26.33
CA ASN A 347 -8.07 -21.67 -25.66
C ASN A 347 -8.12 -20.15 -25.50
N ILE A 348 -9.11 -19.53 -26.14
CA ILE A 348 -9.36 -18.09 -26.06
C ILE A 348 -10.03 -17.67 -24.75
N HIS A 349 -10.44 -18.61 -23.89
CA HIS A 349 -11.09 -18.27 -22.62
C HIS A 349 -10.15 -17.46 -21.75
N ARG A 350 -10.58 -16.24 -21.44
CA ARG A 350 -10.00 -15.29 -20.51
C ARG A 350 -11.12 -14.77 -19.62
N VAL A 351 -10.81 -14.50 -18.35
CA VAL A 351 -11.80 -13.95 -17.42
C VAL A 351 -11.12 -13.10 -16.35
N SER A 352 -11.68 -11.93 -16.10
CA SER A 352 -11.27 -11.07 -14.99
C SER A 352 -11.81 -11.56 -13.65
N ILE A 353 -11.16 -11.20 -12.55
CA ILE A 353 -11.58 -11.62 -11.20
C ILE A 353 -12.96 -11.03 -10.86
N VAL A 354 -13.26 -9.82 -11.37
CA VAL A 354 -14.62 -9.24 -11.26
C VAL A 354 -15.66 -10.15 -11.90
N ARG A 355 -15.40 -10.71 -13.08
CA ARG A 355 -16.33 -11.63 -13.75
C ARG A 355 -16.37 -13.01 -13.09
N MET A 356 -15.27 -13.45 -12.46
CA MET A 356 -15.28 -14.66 -11.63
C MET A 356 -16.27 -14.57 -10.46
N ALA A 357 -16.59 -13.35 -9.98
CA ALA A 357 -17.59 -13.16 -8.93
C ALA A 357 -19.01 -13.62 -9.36
N GLU A 358 -19.36 -13.54 -10.65
CA GLU A 358 -20.62 -14.09 -11.17
C GLU A 358 -20.66 -15.60 -10.96
N THR A 359 -19.59 -16.29 -11.36
CA THR A 359 -19.42 -17.73 -11.15
C THR A 359 -19.38 -18.11 -9.67
N ALA A 360 -18.77 -17.29 -8.81
CA ALA A 360 -18.79 -17.51 -7.37
C ALA A 360 -20.22 -17.50 -6.82
N ARG A 361 -21.02 -16.48 -7.18
CA ARG A 361 -22.42 -16.36 -6.76
C ARG A 361 -23.27 -17.54 -7.23
N GLU A 362 -23.10 -17.98 -8.48
CA GLU A 362 -23.79 -19.17 -9.02
C GLU A 362 -23.51 -20.44 -8.20
N LEU A 363 -22.30 -20.58 -7.66
CA LEU A 363 -21.87 -21.73 -6.87
C LEU A 363 -22.14 -21.57 -5.36
N GLY A 364 -22.78 -20.47 -4.95
CA GLY A 364 -23.01 -20.13 -3.55
C GLY A 364 -21.72 -19.88 -2.76
N ILE A 365 -20.70 -19.33 -3.42
CA ILE A 365 -19.48 -18.80 -2.82
C ILE A 365 -19.73 -17.31 -2.52
N ILE A 366 -19.43 -16.88 -1.29
CA ILE A 366 -19.61 -15.49 -0.86
C ILE A 366 -18.58 -14.62 -1.57
N VAL A 367 -18.94 -13.41 -1.95
CA VAL A 367 -17.98 -12.41 -2.45
C VAL A 367 -17.84 -11.35 -1.36
N ASP A 368 -16.63 -11.10 -0.89
CA ASP A 368 -16.35 -10.10 0.15
C ASP A 368 -16.85 -8.68 -0.21
N GLU A 369 -16.82 -8.32 -1.50
CA GLU A 369 -17.34 -7.06 -2.01
C GLU A 369 -18.86 -6.93 -1.88
N ASP A 370 -19.62 -8.04 -1.78
CA ASP A 370 -21.09 -8.03 -1.71
C ASP A 370 -21.64 -7.60 -0.33
N ALA A 371 -20.76 -7.25 0.62
CA ALA A 371 -21.17 -6.65 1.89
C ALA A 371 -22.03 -5.39 1.67
N GLU A 372 -23.09 -5.24 2.47
CA GLU A 372 -24.10 -4.19 2.28
C GLU A 372 -23.50 -2.78 2.33
N GLU A 373 -22.65 -2.52 3.33
CA GLU A 373 -21.94 -1.26 3.51
C GLU A 373 -21.00 -0.96 2.33
N CYS A 374 -20.34 -1.99 1.80
CA CYS A 374 -19.44 -1.87 0.65
C CYS A 374 -20.22 -1.51 -0.63
N GLN A 375 -21.35 -2.16 -0.89
CA GLN A 375 -22.18 -1.89 -2.07
C GLN A 375 -22.87 -0.52 -2.00
N LYS A 376 -23.37 -0.10 -0.83
CA LYS A 376 -23.91 1.25 -0.64
C LYS A 376 -22.85 2.32 -0.88
N ALA A 377 -21.68 2.14 -0.28
CA ALA A 377 -20.54 3.03 -0.47
C ALA A 377 -20.11 3.11 -1.94
N LYS A 378 -20.06 1.97 -2.63
CA LYS A 378 -19.74 1.88 -4.06
C LYS A 378 -20.74 2.68 -4.89
N ALA A 379 -22.05 2.49 -4.67
CA ALA A 379 -23.08 3.20 -5.41
C ALA A 379 -22.96 4.72 -5.25
N ARG A 380 -22.69 5.23 -4.03
CA ARG A 380 -22.46 6.66 -3.78
C ARG A 380 -21.21 7.18 -4.48
N ALA A 381 -20.11 6.43 -4.44
CA ALA A 381 -18.86 6.79 -5.12
C ALA A 381 -19.03 6.79 -6.65
N ASP A 382 -19.74 5.81 -7.21
CA ASP A 382 -20.03 5.72 -8.64
C ASP A 382 -20.96 6.85 -9.09
N GLU A 383 -21.94 7.26 -8.27
CA GLU A 383 -22.81 8.40 -8.55
C GLU A 383 -22.03 9.72 -8.72
N ILE A 384 -20.98 9.92 -7.92
CA ILE A 384 -20.11 11.09 -8.02
C ILE A 384 -19.16 10.94 -9.21
N THR A 385 -18.46 9.81 -9.31
CA THR A 385 -17.37 9.63 -10.26
C THR A 385 -17.82 9.42 -11.70
N SER A 386 -19.02 8.90 -11.93
CA SER A 386 -19.63 8.79 -13.27
C SER A 386 -19.89 10.14 -13.93
N LYS A 387 -20.01 11.22 -13.15
CA LYS A 387 -20.19 12.60 -13.64
C LYS A 387 -18.88 13.21 -14.17
N ILE A 388 -17.74 12.55 -13.97
CA ILE A 388 -16.41 13.06 -14.32
C ILE A 388 -16.03 12.57 -15.73
N THR A 389 -16.32 13.39 -16.73
CA THR A 389 -15.91 13.14 -18.12
C THR A 389 -14.59 13.84 -18.48
N ASP A 390 -14.45 15.09 -18.03
CA ASP A 390 -13.24 15.89 -18.16
C ASP A 390 -12.87 16.46 -16.77
N THR A 391 -11.73 16.05 -16.25
CA THR A 391 -11.27 16.41 -14.89
C THR A 391 -11.17 17.91 -14.69
N GLN A 392 -10.67 18.64 -15.70
CA GLN A 392 -10.43 20.07 -15.58
C GLN A 392 -11.75 20.85 -15.55
N GLN A 393 -12.69 20.53 -16.42
CA GLN A 393 -14.02 21.13 -16.47
C GLN A 393 -14.81 20.78 -15.20
N PHE A 394 -14.73 19.53 -14.76
CA PHE A 394 -15.36 19.07 -13.53
C PHE A 394 -14.89 19.89 -12.32
N LYS A 395 -13.57 20.04 -12.10
CA LYS A 395 -13.03 20.87 -11.02
C LYS A 395 -13.55 22.32 -11.08
N LYS A 396 -13.50 22.94 -12.26
CA LYS A 396 -13.95 24.34 -12.43
C LYS A 396 -15.42 24.54 -12.06
N LYS A 397 -16.26 23.56 -12.37
CA LYS A 397 -17.71 23.63 -12.17
C LYS A 397 -18.14 23.19 -10.77
N GLU A 398 -17.67 22.04 -10.33
CA GLU A 398 -18.16 21.36 -9.12
C GLU A 398 -17.33 21.68 -7.88
N MET A 399 -16.12 22.25 -8.05
CA MET A 399 -15.18 22.65 -6.99
C MET A 399 -14.65 24.09 -7.16
N PRO A 400 -15.53 25.10 -7.21
CA PRO A 400 -15.14 26.46 -7.60
C PRO A 400 -14.44 27.26 -6.49
N LEU A 401 -14.38 26.78 -5.24
CA LEU A 401 -13.82 27.52 -4.11
C LEU A 401 -12.29 27.38 -4.00
N GLN A 402 -11.74 26.23 -4.38
CA GLN A 402 -10.29 25.98 -4.42
C GLN A 402 -9.58 26.50 -5.68
N GLY A 403 -10.28 27.26 -6.53
CA GLY A 403 -9.75 27.83 -7.76
C GLY A 403 -9.00 29.16 -7.57
N GLU A 404 -9.19 30.10 -8.51
CA GLU A 404 -8.46 31.38 -8.53
C GLU A 404 -8.68 32.24 -7.27
N ILE A 405 -9.84 32.16 -6.63
CA ILE A 405 -10.08 32.93 -5.39
C ILE A 405 -9.14 32.47 -4.27
N LEU A 406 -8.95 31.16 -4.09
CA LEU A 406 -8.03 30.63 -3.10
C LEU A 406 -6.58 31.04 -3.39
N LYS A 407 -6.16 31.01 -4.66
CA LYS A 407 -4.82 31.49 -5.06
C LYS A 407 -4.62 32.98 -4.76
N MET A 408 -5.63 33.81 -4.97
CA MET A 408 -5.57 35.24 -4.62
C MET A 408 -5.51 35.45 -3.10
N LEU A 409 -6.29 34.70 -2.33
CA LEU A 409 -6.23 34.70 -0.87
C LEU A 409 -4.86 34.31 -0.36
N ALA A 410 -4.26 33.24 -0.89
CA ALA A 410 -2.92 32.80 -0.55
C ALA A 410 -1.86 33.87 -0.83
N LYS A 411 -1.95 34.56 -1.99
CA LYS A 411 -1.07 35.69 -2.31
C LYS A 411 -1.21 36.85 -1.31
N LEU A 412 -2.43 37.17 -0.91
CA LEU A 412 -2.68 38.22 0.08
C LEU A 412 -2.17 37.84 1.47
N GLN A 413 -2.35 36.59 1.90
CA GLN A 413 -1.78 36.08 3.16
C GLN A 413 -0.24 36.16 3.16
N LYS A 414 0.40 35.77 2.05
CA LYS A 414 1.86 35.92 1.91
C LYS A 414 2.31 37.38 1.94
N GLU A 415 1.56 38.27 1.28
CA GLU A 415 1.87 39.70 1.29
C GLU A 415 1.70 40.31 2.69
N GLU A 416 0.68 39.89 3.44
CA GLU A 416 0.45 40.33 4.82
C GLU A 416 1.62 40.01 5.75
N CYS A 417 2.24 38.83 5.57
CA CYS A 417 3.41 38.45 6.35
C CYS A 417 4.70 39.15 5.86
N ARG A 418 4.85 39.32 4.54
CA ARG A 418 6.11 39.79 3.92
C ARG A 418 6.22 41.30 3.80
N MET A 419 5.09 41.99 3.67
CA MET A 419 4.97 43.44 3.51
C MET A 419 5.88 44.02 2.42
N LYS A 420 6.09 43.28 1.32
CA LYS A 420 7.01 43.65 0.23
C LYS A 420 6.53 44.88 -0.54
N LYS A 421 5.22 45.14 -0.55
CA LYS A 421 4.57 46.18 -1.36
C LYS A 421 3.99 47.34 -0.53
N VAL A 422 4.45 47.51 0.72
CA VAL A 422 4.01 48.59 1.63
C VAL A 422 4.19 50.00 1.03
N GLY A 423 5.29 50.22 0.29
CA GLY A 423 5.63 51.53 -0.26
C GLY A 423 5.75 52.60 0.83
N ASP A 424 5.12 53.76 0.62
CA ASP A 424 5.12 54.89 1.56
C ASP A 424 3.94 54.86 2.56
N GLN A 425 3.11 53.81 2.54
CA GLN A 425 1.96 53.68 3.43
C GLN A 425 2.39 53.25 4.84
N SER A 426 1.63 53.64 5.87
CA SER A 426 1.83 53.09 7.21
C SER A 426 1.53 51.58 7.21
N ILE A 427 2.26 50.84 8.04
CA ILE A 427 2.15 49.38 8.16
C ILE A 427 0.70 48.98 8.52
N GLU A 428 0.09 49.70 9.46
CA GLU A 428 -1.28 49.45 9.94
C GLU A 428 -2.30 49.63 8.82
N THR A 429 -2.24 50.76 8.10
CA THR A 429 -3.15 51.06 6.99
C THR A 429 -3.03 50.01 5.87
N TYR A 430 -1.80 49.57 5.57
CA TYR A 430 -1.57 48.55 4.56
C TYR A 430 -2.11 47.17 4.99
N LYS A 431 -1.92 46.78 6.25
CA LYS A 431 -2.51 45.54 6.80
C LYS A 431 -4.04 45.59 6.76
N ASP A 432 -4.65 46.70 7.15
CA ASP A 432 -6.10 46.89 7.10
C ASP A 432 -6.65 46.79 5.67
N HIS A 433 -5.90 47.32 4.69
CA HIS A 433 -6.24 47.17 3.28
C HIS A 433 -6.21 45.70 2.83
N ILE A 434 -5.14 44.96 3.16
CA ILE A 434 -5.03 43.53 2.83
C ILE A 434 -6.17 42.74 3.47
N GLN A 435 -6.47 42.99 4.74
CA GLN A 435 -7.56 42.32 5.45
C GLN A 435 -8.92 42.62 4.83
N THR A 436 -9.15 43.86 4.40
CA THR A 436 -10.36 44.24 3.67
C THR A 436 -10.49 43.49 2.34
N GLU A 437 -9.41 43.35 1.57
CA GLU A 437 -9.40 42.58 0.32
C GLU A 437 -9.62 41.08 0.56
N LYS A 438 -8.97 40.49 1.58
CA LYS A 438 -9.21 39.10 2.00
C LYS A 438 -10.69 38.86 2.34
N LEU A 439 -11.29 39.77 3.11
CA LEU A 439 -12.71 39.68 3.46
C LEU A 439 -13.61 39.79 2.22
N LYS A 440 -13.29 40.67 1.26
CA LYS A 440 -14.03 40.74 -0.02
C LYS A 440 -13.96 39.42 -0.78
N LEU A 441 -12.80 38.78 -0.85
CA LEU A 441 -12.62 37.49 -1.51
C LEU A 441 -13.35 36.36 -0.78
N ARG A 442 -13.32 36.31 0.56
CA ARG A 442 -14.12 35.36 1.36
C ARG A 442 -15.62 35.56 1.14
N LYS A 443 -16.11 36.80 1.05
CA LYS A 443 -17.50 37.10 0.66
C LYS A 443 -17.83 36.61 -0.75
N GLN A 444 -16.90 36.70 -1.70
CA GLN A 444 -17.08 36.14 -3.04
C GLN A 444 -17.12 34.60 -3.04
N GLN A 445 -16.30 33.94 -2.22
CA GLN A 445 -16.36 32.49 -2.02
C GLN A 445 -17.70 32.08 -1.40
N HIS A 446 -18.13 32.74 -0.32
CA HIS A 446 -19.38 32.45 0.37
C HIS A 446 -20.62 32.61 -0.53
N LYS A 447 -20.57 33.52 -1.50
CA LYS A 447 -21.64 33.70 -2.51
C LYS A 447 -21.76 32.54 -3.50
N LYS A 448 -20.78 31.63 -3.56
CA LYS A 448 -20.88 30.44 -4.41
C LYS A 448 -21.60 29.35 -3.64
N ASP A 449 -22.71 28.88 -4.20
CA ASP A 449 -23.48 27.79 -3.61
C ASP A 449 -22.69 26.46 -3.63
N MET A 450 -22.96 25.62 -2.63
CA MET A 450 -22.46 24.25 -2.60
C MET A 450 -23.01 23.47 -3.81
N SER A 451 -22.12 22.84 -4.58
CA SER A 451 -22.51 22.02 -5.73
C SER A 451 -23.30 20.78 -5.30
N ALA A 452 -24.15 20.26 -6.19
CA ALA A 452 -24.88 19.01 -5.94
C ALA A 452 -23.92 17.84 -5.67
N THR A 453 -22.77 17.84 -6.35
CA THR A 453 -21.68 16.89 -6.15
C THR A 453 -21.12 16.97 -4.74
N MET A 454 -20.79 18.18 -4.26
CA MET A 454 -20.25 18.36 -2.90
C MET A 454 -21.27 18.02 -1.82
N ASN A 455 -22.55 18.31 -2.04
CA ASN A 455 -23.62 17.87 -1.14
C ASN A 455 -23.67 16.33 -1.05
N SER A 456 -23.62 15.65 -2.21
CA SER A 456 -23.60 14.18 -2.27
C SER A 456 -22.37 13.59 -1.57
N PHE A 457 -21.21 14.23 -1.75
CA PHE A 457 -19.97 13.86 -1.08
C PHE A 457 -20.07 14.00 0.45
N ILE A 458 -20.54 15.15 0.95
CA ILE A 458 -20.71 15.40 2.39
C ILE A 458 -21.72 14.42 3.01
N GLN A 459 -22.81 14.13 2.31
CA GLN A 459 -23.78 13.11 2.76
C GLN A 459 -23.16 11.73 2.86
N ALA A 460 -22.34 11.32 1.89
CA ALA A 460 -21.62 10.05 1.92
C ALA A 460 -20.54 10.02 3.02
N MET A 461 -19.90 11.15 3.30
CA MET A 461 -18.96 11.35 4.41
C MET A 461 -19.64 11.31 5.78
N SER A 462 -20.94 11.56 5.84
CA SER A 462 -21.74 11.53 7.08
C SER A 462 -22.35 10.15 7.35
N CYS A 463 -22.07 9.16 6.51
CA CYS A 463 -22.49 7.77 6.73
C CYS A 463 -21.78 7.12 7.93
N PRO A 464 -22.28 5.99 8.45
CA PRO A 464 -21.60 5.23 9.51
C PRO A 464 -20.15 4.91 9.17
N ARG A 465 -19.29 4.84 10.20
CA ARG A 465 -17.82 4.71 10.10
C ARG A 465 -17.34 3.70 9.04
N VAL A 466 -17.93 2.51 9.01
CA VAL A 466 -17.55 1.43 8.06
C VAL A 466 -17.95 1.78 6.62
N GLU A 467 -19.19 2.21 6.38
CA GLU A 467 -19.66 2.65 5.05
C GLU A 467 -18.83 3.84 4.54
N ARG A 468 -18.52 4.80 5.42
CA ARG A 468 -17.67 5.96 5.12
C ARG A 468 -16.27 5.55 4.68
N ALA A 469 -15.64 4.60 5.38
CA ALA A 469 -14.32 4.10 5.02
C ALA A 469 -14.33 3.38 3.65
N TYR A 470 -15.36 2.58 3.36
CA TYR A 470 -15.54 2.00 2.04
C TYR A 470 -15.74 3.07 0.97
N PHE A 471 -16.53 4.11 1.26
CA PHE A 471 -16.82 5.19 0.32
C PHE A 471 -15.55 5.94 -0.07
N LEU A 472 -14.71 6.28 0.90
CA LEU A 472 -13.42 6.93 0.64
C LEU A 472 -12.47 6.05 -0.17
N LYS A 473 -12.41 4.74 0.13
CA LYS A 473 -11.61 3.80 -0.66
C LYS A 473 -12.13 3.66 -2.09
N TRP A 474 -13.44 3.58 -2.30
CA TRP A 474 -14.05 3.57 -3.64
C TRP A 474 -13.78 4.86 -4.41
N MET A 475 -13.99 6.02 -3.78
CA MET A 475 -13.65 7.32 -4.35
C MET A 475 -12.20 7.36 -4.81
N ARG A 476 -11.25 6.98 -3.95
CA ARG A 476 -9.83 6.92 -4.28
C ARG A 476 -9.58 6.03 -5.49
N MET A 477 -10.06 4.78 -5.48
CA MET A 477 -9.84 3.84 -6.58
C MET A 477 -10.43 4.32 -7.91
N ASN A 478 -11.65 4.85 -7.89
CA ASN A 478 -12.33 5.36 -9.09
C ASN A 478 -11.62 6.59 -9.67
N LEU A 479 -11.19 7.53 -8.83
CA LEU A 479 -10.47 8.73 -9.25
C LEU A 479 -9.06 8.42 -9.79
N GLU A 480 -8.35 7.49 -9.15
CA GLU A 480 -7.07 6.98 -9.66
C GLU A 480 -7.26 6.29 -11.03
N ASN A 481 -8.35 5.55 -11.24
CA ASN A 481 -8.66 4.91 -12.53
C ASN A 481 -8.91 5.91 -13.66
N LEU A 482 -9.57 7.04 -13.36
CA LEU A 482 -9.71 8.13 -14.32
C LEU A 482 -8.33 8.72 -14.66
N SER A 483 -7.51 8.95 -13.63
CA SER A 483 -6.18 9.53 -13.75
C SER A 483 -5.22 8.65 -14.56
N ARG A 484 -5.27 7.32 -14.41
CA ARG A 484 -4.43 6.34 -15.14
C ARG A 484 -4.57 6.40 -16.66
N LYS A 485 -5.71 6.88 -17.18
CA LYS A 485 -5.94 7.02 -18.63
C LYS A 485 -5.14 8.15 -19.27
N VAL A 486 -4.74 9.16 -18.50
CA VAL A 486 -4.18 10.42 -19.02
C VAL A 486 -2.78 10.70 -18.46
N ILE A 487 -2.61 10.58 -17.14
CA ILE A 487 -1.40 11.04 -16.43
C ILE A 487 -0.13 10.28 -16.84
N PRO A 488 -0.10 8.94 -17.03
CA PRO A 488 1.13 8.24 -17.39
C PRO A 488 1.76 8.75 -18.69
N ASN A 489 0.95 9.02 -19.72
CA ASN A 489 1.42 9.56 -20.99
C ASN A 489 1.97 11.00 -20.82
N LEU A 490 1.26 11.85 -20.07
CA LEU A 490 1.73 13.21 -19.79
C LEU A 490 3.07 13.19 -19.03
N ARG A 491 3.23 12.28 -18.06
CA ARG A 491 4.47 12.12 -17.31
C ARG A 491 5.61 11.57 -18.16
N LYS A 492 5.32 10.66 -19.10
CA LYS A 492 6.31 10.18 -20.08
C LYS A 492 6.85 11.35 -20.91
N GLN A 493 5.96 12.14 -21.51
CA GLN A 493 6.32 13.35 -22.27
C GLN A 493 7.08 14.36 -21.42
N TYR A 494 6.65 14.56 -20.17
CA TYR A 494 7.33 15.43 -19.22
C TYR A 494 8.75 14.96 -18.97
N LYS A 495 8.95 13.68 -18.65
CA LYS A 495 10.28 13.10 -18.38
C LYS A 495 11.20 13.17 -19.59
N GLU A 496 10.67 12.91 -20.79
CA GLU A 496 11.43 13.04 -22.05
C GLU A 496 11.95 14.46 -22.26
N LYS A 497 11.11 15.48 -22.02
CA LYS A 497 11.50 16.90 -22.13
C LYS A 497 12.45 17.37 -21.02
N CYS A 498 12.45 16.71 -19.86
CA CYS A 498 13.33 17.06 -18.73
C CYS A 498 14.74 16.45 -18.81
N SER A 499 15.09 15.78 -19.90
CA SER A 499 16.43 15.22 -20.14
C SER A 499 17.50 16.33 -20.13
N VAL A 500 18.61 16.10 -19.43
CA VAL A 500 19.62 17.11 -18.99
C VAL A 500 20.17 18.03 -20.09
N ASN A 501 20.12 17.63 -21.38
CA ASN A 501 20.62 18.44 -22.49
C ASN A 501 19.57 19.37 -23.14
N VAL A 502 18.32 19.40 -22.65
CA VAL A 502 17.16 19.95 -23.37
C VAL A 502 16.34 20.97 -22.55
N VAL A 503 16.61 21.10 -21.24
CA VAL A 503 15.74 21.82 -20.28
C VAL A 503 15.63 23.33 -20.54
N LEU A 504 16.70 23.99 -20.99
CA LEU A 504 16.69 25.45 -21.24
C LEU A 504 15.85 25.83 -22.48
N GLU A 505 15.75 24.95 -23.48
CA GLU A 505 14.99 25.21 -24.72
C GLU A 505 13.49 24.96 -24.56
N HIS A 506 13.07 24.14 -23.60
CA HIS A 506 11.69 23.67 -23.43
C HIS A 506 11.01 24.12 -22.12
N LYS A 507 11.51 25.15 -21.44
CA LYS A 507 10.97 25.64 -20.16
C LYS A 507 9.45 25.87 -20.17
N GLN A 508 8.93 26.49 -21.22
CA GLN A 508 7.49 26.76 -21.36
C GLN A 508 6.67 25.47 -21.56
N ASP A 509 7.17 24.55 -22.37
CA ASP A 509 6.53 23.25 -22.62
C ASP A 509 6.45 22.41 -21.34
N ILE A 510 7.49 22.44 -20.53
CA ILE A 510 7.56 21.71 -19.25
C ILE A 510 6.54 22.28 -18.27
N ALA A 511 6.45 23.62 -18.17
CA ALA A 511 5.43 24.29 -17.35
C ALA A 511 4.00 23.97 -17.84
N ASP A 512 3.78 23.92 -19.14
CA ASP A 512 2.49 23.57 -19.72
C ASP A 512 2.12 22.09 -19.49
N LEU A 513 3.09 21.18 -19.53
CA LEU A 513 2.89 19.78 -19.20
C LEU A 513 2.60 19.58 -17.70
N ASP A 514 3.33 20.26 -16.80
CA ASP A 514 3.04 20.22 -15.35
C ASP A 514 1.62 20.71 -15.06
N ARG A 515 1.23 21.84 -15.68
CA ARG A 515 -0.14 22.36 -15.59
C ARG A 515 -1.17 21.38 -16.11
N LYS A 516 -0.91 20.67 -17.23
CA LYS A 516 -1.80 19.62 -17.75
C LYS A 516 -1.90 18.44 -16.79
N ILE A 517 -0.80 18.00 -16.19
CA ILE A 517 -0.78 16.92 -15.20
C ILE A 517 -1.63 17.33 -13.98
N SER A 518 -1.43 18.52 -13.44
CA SER A 518 -2.20 19.09 -12.33
C SER A 518 -3.70 19.22 -12.63
N ASN A 519 -4.04 19.69 -13.82
CA ASN A 519 -5.43 19.82 -14.24
C ASN A 519 -6.11 18.46 -14.48
N SER A 520 -5.31 17.43 -14.77
CA SER A 520 -5.80 16.06 -15.02
C SER A 520 -5.81 15.19 -13.76
N SER A 521 -5.12 15.60 -12.69
CA SER A 521 -5.15 14.90 -11.41
C SER A 521 -6.44 15.22 -10.68
N LEU A 522 -7.04 14.24 -10.03
CA LEU A 522 -8.15 14.45 -9.10
C LEU A 522 -8.11 13.29 -8.11
N GLY A 523 -8.24 13.62 -6.83
CA GLY A 523 -8.21 12.67 -5.73
C GLY A 523 -9.16 13.12 -4.63
N SER A 524 -9.36 12.28 -3.62
CA SER A 524 -10.26 12.55 -2.50
C SER A 524 -9.87 13.82 -1.72
N GLU A 525 -8.58 14.16 -1.70
CA GLU A 525 -8.06 15.38 -1.10
C GLU A 525 -8.68 16.65 -1.69
N HIS A 526 -9.00 16.67 -2.99
CA HIS A 526 -9.63 17.83 -3.63
C HIS A 526 -11.07 18.04 -3.13
N PHE A 527 -11.81 16.97 -2.83
CA PHE A 527 -13.15 17.06 -2.25
C PHE A 527 -13.09 17.54 -0.80
N ILE A 528 -12.14 17.02 -0.01
CA ILE A 528 -11.91 17.45 1.38
C ILE A 528 -11.45 18.92 1.40
N ARG A 529 -10.61 19.35 0.45
CA ARG A 529 -10.17 20.74 0.29
C ARG A 529 -11.35 21.66 0.00
N GLU A 530 -12.24 21.29 -0.93
CA GLU A 530 -13.46 22.08 -1.22
C GLU A 530 -14.36 22.19 0.02
N MET A 531 -14.52 21.07 0.74
CA MET A 531 -15.26 21.02 2.00
C MET A 531 -14.67 21.96 3.05
N GLY A 532 -13.34 22.00 3.19
CA GLY A 532 -12.65 22.95 4.06
C GLY A 532 -12.83 24.42 3.62
N GLN A 533 -12.85 24.70 2.31
CA GLN A 533 -13.11 26.05 1.81
C GLN A 533 -14.56 26.50 2.04
N LEU A 534 -15.54 25.60 1.97
CA LEU A 534 -16.93 25.88 2.36
C LEU A 534 -16.98 26.33 3.83
N TYR A 535 -16.31 25.60 4.72
CA TYR A 535 -16.25 25.92 6.15
C TYR A 535 -15.55 27.28 6.39
N GLU A 536 -14.36 27.48 5.83
CA GLU A 536 -13.58 28.72 5.95
C GLU A 536 -14.36 29.95 5.48
N ALA A 537 -15.08 29.84 4.36
CA ALA A 537 -15.89 30.92 3.82
C ALA A 537 -17.09 31.25 4.74
N ALA A 538 -17.73 30.24 5.32
CA ALA A 538 -18.87 30.42 6.23
C ALA A 538 -18.45 31.11 7.53
N VAL A 539 -17.38 30.63 8.19
CA VAL A 539 -16.89 31.20 9.46
C VAL A 539 -16.40 32.64 9.28
N SER A 540 -15.84 32.97 8.11
CA SER A 540 -15.36 34.33 7.80
C SER A 540 -16.48 35.37 7.59
N HIS A 541 -17.72 34.96 7.29
CA HIS A 541 -18.78 35.89 6.87
C HIS A 541 -19.71 36.34 8.02
N SER A 542 -20.04 35.49 9.00
CA SER A 542 -20.63 35.89 10.31
C SER A 542 -20.77 34.69 11.26
N LYS A 543 -20.69 34.91 12.59
CA LYS A 543 -20.80 33.86 13.63
C LYS A 543 -22.22 33.33 13.92
N HIS A 544 -23.24 33.75 13.16
CA HIS A 544 -24.65 33.53 13.52
C HIS A 544 -25.60 33.18 12.36
N GLU A 545 -25.09 32.67 11.23
CA GLU A 545 -25.93 32.28 10.09
C GLU A 545 -26.29 30.79 10.07
N LYS A 546 -27.47 30.45 9.53
CA LYS A 546 -27.96 29.07 9.35
C LYS A 546 -27.03 28.19 8.49
N SER A 547 -26.23 28.78 7.61
CA SER A 547 -25.19 28.11 6.82
C SER A 547 -24.07 27.54 7.68
N GLN A 548 -23.77 28.19 8.82
CA GLN A 548 -22.76 27.73 9.76
C GLN A 548 -23.20 26.42 10.43
N ASN A 549 -24.44 26.35 10.92
CA ASN A 549 -25.00 25.15 11.57
C ASN A 549 -24.97 23.90 10.67
N GLN A 550 -25.06 24.04 9.34
CA GLN A 550 -25.01 22.90 8.42
C GLN A 550 -23.59 22.36 8.23
N LEU A 551 -22.56 23.17 8.47
CA LEU A 551 -21.15 22.85 8.23
C LEU A 551 -20.36 22.60 9.52
N GLU A 552 -20.95 22.84 10.69
CA GLU A 552 -20.32 22.68 12.02
C GLU A 552 -19.80 21.26 12.30
N HIS A 553 -20.43 20.23 11.74
CA HIS A 553 -20.02 18.84 11.95
C HIS A 553 -18.84 18.40 11.06
N LEU A 554 -18.48 19.19 10.03
CA LEU A 554 -17.46 18.78 9.05
C LEU A 554 -16.05 18.64 9.65
N PRO A 555 -15.58 19.55 10.54
CA PRO A 555 -14.30 19.37 11.20
C PRO A 555 -14.23 18.08 12.02
N GLN A 556 -15.32 17.73 12.71
CA GLN A 556 -15.44 16.50 13.48
C GLN A 556 -15.30 15.25 12.59
N LEU A 557 -15.95 15.24 11.42
CA LEU A 557 -15.80 14.15 10.45
C LEU A 557 -14.33 13.96 10.04
N CYS A 558 -13.61 15.04 9.72
CA CYS A 558 -12.19 14.95 9.36
C CYS A 558 -11.28 14.54 10.53
N ALA A 559 -11.62 14.92 11.75
CA ALA A 559 -10.92 14.45 12.94
C ALA A 559 -11.07 12.93 13.13
N GLU A 560 -12.28 12.39 12.90
CA GLU A 560 -12.51 10.94 12.90
C GLU A 560 -11.74 10.22 11.79
N LEU A 561 -11.63 10.80 10.59
CA LEU A 561 -10.82 10.24 9.51
C LEU A 561 -9.34 10.13 9.88
N LEU A 562 -8.79 11.15 10.54
CA LEU A 562 -7.41 11.11 11.05
C LEU A 562 -7.21 9.97 12.04
N LEU A 563 -8.19 9.73 12.94
CA LEU A 563 -8.17 8.60 13.89
C LEU A 563 -8.33 7.25 13.19
N ASP A 564 -9.07 7.20 12.09
CA ASP A 564 -9.25 6.03 11.25
C ASP A 564 -8.02 5.74 10.36
N GLY A 565 -7.00 6.61 10.38
CA GLY A 565 -5.76 6.45 9.63
C GLY A 565 -5.85 6.90 8.18
N PHE A 566 -6.80 7.78 7.83
CA PHE A 566 -6.81 8.44 6.52
C PHE A 566 -5.90 9.67 6.53
N PRO A 567 -5.11 9.91 5.47
CA PRO A 567 -4.29 11.10 5.37
C PRO A 567 -5.14 12.35 5.16
N LEU A 568 -4.76 13.46 5.81
CA LEU A 568 -5.37 14.79 5.64
C LEU A 568 -4.36 15.76 5.03
N GLU A 569 -4.80 16.60 4.11
CA GLU A 569 -3.97 17.65 3.53
C GLU A 569 -3.73 18.78 4.55
N LEU A 570 -2.46 19.06 4.82
CA LEU A 570 -2.00 20.15 5.69
C LEU A 570 -1.71 21.42 4.89
N ILE A 571 -1.07 21.26 3.72
CA ILE A 571 -0.68 22.36 2.84
C ILE A 571 -1.18 22.02 1.45
N ASP A 572 -1.97 22.91 0.85
CA ASP A 572 -2.35 22.81 -0.56
C ASP A 572 -1.15 23.19 -1.44
N GLY A 573 -0.58 22.23 -2.16
CA GLY A 573 0.52 22.46 -3.09
C GLY A 573 0.15 23.13 -4.42
N ASP A 574 -1.13 23.34 -4.71
CA ASP A 574 -1.60 24.11 -5.87
C ASP A 574 -1.65 25.61 -5.58
N ALA A 575 -2.14 25.98 -4.39
CA ALA A 575 -2.26 27.36 -3.96
C ALA A 575 -1.10 27.83 -3.07
N SER A 576 -0.25 26.90 -2.60
CA SER A 576 0.75 27.12 -1.55
C SER A 576 0.11 27.79 -0.33
N SER A 577 -0.99 27.20 0.15
CA SER A 577 -1.86 27.80 1.18
C SER A 577 -2.20 26.80 2.28
N ILE A 578 -2.37 27.31 3.50
CA ILE A 578 -2.79 26.54 4.67
C ILE A 578 -4.19 27.03 5.06
N PRO A 579 -5.21 26.17 5.12
CA PRO A 579 -6.53 26.54 5.60
C PRO A 579 -6.53 26.52 7.14
N VAL A 580 -6.05 27.62 7.74
CA VAL A 580 -5.76 27.72 9.19
C VAL A 580 -7.01 27.55 10.05
N GLU A 581 -8.14 28.17 9.71
CA GLU A 581 -9.38 28.07 10.50
C GLU A 581 -9.97 26.66 10.43
N TRP A 582 -9.92 26.07 9.23
CA TRP A 582 -10.34 24.69 9.01
C TRP A 582 -9.52 23.71 9.84
N LEU A 583 -8.19 23.76 9.73
CA LEU A 583 -7.29 22.85 10.45
C LEU A 583 -7.36 23.06 11.97
N THR A 584 -7.48 24.31 12.42
CA THR A 584 -7.66 24.62 13.85
C THR A 584 -8.93 23.96 14.39
N SER A 585 -10.02 24.03 13.63
CA SER A 585 -11.30 23.41 14.01
C SER A 585 -11.19 21.88 14.01
N VAL A 586 -10.56 21.28 13.00
CA VAL A 586 -10.33 19.83 12.93
C VAL A 586 -9.48 19.35 14.11
N PHE A 587 -8.40 20.05 14.45
CA PHE A 587 -7.55 19.69 15.59
C PHE A 587 -8.22 19.91 16.95
N SER A 588 -9.11 20.89 17.06
CA SER A 588 -9.94 21.08 18.25
C SER A 588 -10.92 19.92 18.45
N GLU A 589 -11.59 19.48 17.39
CA GLU A 589 -12.45 18.29 17.41
C GLU A 589 -11.64 17.03 17.69
N LEU A 590 -10.47 16.87 17.08
CA LEU A 590 -9.56 15.76 17.36
C LEU A 590 -9.21 15.72 18.85
N ASN A 591 -8.80 16.84 19.45
CA ASN A 591 -8.50 16.96 20.88
C ASN A 591 -9.71 16.70 21.80
N THR A 592 -10.93 16.80 21.27
CA THR A 592 -12.16 16.44 21.99
C THR A 592 -12.48 14.95 21.87
N LEU A 593 -12.26 14.36 20.69
CA LEU A 593 -12.44 12.94 20.43
C LEU A 593 -11.40 12.07 21.14
N VAL A 594 -10.18 12.60 21.27
CA VAL A 594 -9.13 12.00 22.11
C VAL A 594 -9.17 12.62 23.51
N LYS A 595 -8.68 11.93 24.55
CA LYS A 595 -8.64 12.53 25.90
C LYS A 595 -7.82 13.85 25.86
N PRO A 596 -8.26 14.94 26.53
CA PRO A 596 -7.49 16.18 26.55
C PRO A 596 -6.07 15.97 27.11
N ASN A 597 -5.11 16.75 26.62
CA ASN A 597 -3.69 16.74 27.00
C ASN A 597 -2.87 15.53 26.51
N ASN A 598 -3.27 14.89 25.41
CA ASN A 598 -2.42 13.91 24.74
C ASN A 598 -1.15 14.55 24.20
N LYS A 599 -0.05 13.82 24.32
CA LYS A 599 1.25 14.23 23.77
C LYS A 599 1.40 13.68 22.37
N ILE A 600 1.67 14.56 21.40
CA ILE A 600 1.89 14.19 20.00
C ILE A 600 3.35 14.43 19.67
N VAL A 601 4.00 13.46 19.01
CA VAL A 601 5.34 13.61 18.42
C VAL A 601 5.21 13.70 16.91
N VAL A 602 5.83 14.68 16.28
CA VAL A 602 5.76 14.93 14.84
C VAL A 602 6.99 14.37 14.15
N VAL A 603 6.77 13.51 13.15
CA VAL A 603 7.81 12.93 12.29
C VAL A 603 7.60 13.41 10.86
N THR A 604 8.54 14.18 10.35
CA THR A 604 8.49 14.73 8.99
C THR A 604 9.58 14.12 8.12
N VAL A 605 9.27 13.85 6.86
CA VAL A 605 10.28 13.43 5.86
C VAL A 605 10.40 14.47 4.77
N LEU A 606 11.58 15.08 4.67
CA LEU A 606 11.98 15.98 3.61
C LEU A 606 12.97 15.32 2.66
N GLY A 607 12.93 15.69 1.38
CA GLY A 607 13.87 15.17 0.39
C GLY A 607 13.48 15.51 -1.04
N VAL A 608 14.41 15.29 -1.96
CA VAL A 608 14.23 15.65 -3.38
C VAL A 608 13.05 14.94 -4.04
N GLN A 609 12.55 15.49 -5.15
CA GLN A 609 11.45 14.89 -5.91
C GLN A 609 11.78 13.46 -6.37
N SER A 610 10.80 12.56 -6.24
CA SER A 610 10.89 11.14 -6.64
C SER A 610 11.95 10.29 -5.90
N SER A 611 12.39 10.70 -4.71
CA SER A 611 13.32 9.93 -3.85
C SER A 611 12.65 8.81 -3.02
N GLY A 612 11.42 8.42 -3.34
CA GLY A 612 10.71 7.33 -2.65
C GLY A 612 10.25 7.61 -1.21
N LYS A 613 10.13 8.88 -0.80
CA LYS A 613 9.69 9.30 0.56
C LYS A 613 8.39 8.62 1.03
N SER A 614 7.31 8.82 0.28
CA SER A 614 6.00 8.26 0.61
C SER A 614 6.03 6.72 0.62
N THR A 615 6.78 6.10 -0.29
CA THR A 615 6.99 4.64 -0.32
C THR A 615 7.71 4.14 0.93
N MET A 616 8.73 4.87 1.39
CA MET A 616 9.47 4.57 2.61
C MET A 616 8.57 4.73 3.84
N LEU A 617 7.83 5.82 3.96
CA LEU A 617 6.88 6.05 5.06
C LEU A 617 5.82 4.94 5.12
N ASN A 618 5.21 4.62 3.98
CA ASN A 618 4.22 3.54 3.87
C ASN A 618 4.80 2.15 4.21
N THR A 619 6.12 1.95 4.06
CA THR A 619 6.79 0.70 4.46
C THR A 619 7.17 0.72 5.94
N MET A 620 7.63 1.86 6.44
CA MET A 620 8.13 2.02 7.80
C MET A 620 6.99 2.00 8.83
N PHE A 621 5.96 2.79 8.57
CA PHE A 621 4.86 3.03 9.49
C PHE A 621 3.54 2.40 9.05
N GLY A 622 3.48 1.85 7.83
CA GLY A 622 2.24 1.29 7.27
C GLY A 622 1.15 2.35 6.96
N VAL A 623 1.54 3.62 6.95
CA VAL A 623 0.71 4.74 6.49
C VAL A 623 0.32 4.60 5.01
N GLN A 624 -0.68 5.36 4.57
CA GLN A 624 -1.34 5.17 3.26
C GLN A 624 -1.21 6.39 2.32
N PHE A 625 -0.06 7.08 2.36
CA PHE A 625 0.20 8.22 1.47
C PHE A 625 0.22 7.80 0.00
N ALA A 626 -0.14 8.73 -0.89
CA ALA A 626 -0.19 8.48 -2.32
C ALA A 626 1.24 8.26 -2.89
N VAL A 627 1.40 7.22 -3.69
CA VAL A 627 2.68 6.86 -4.35
C VAL A 627 2.48 6.81 -5.86
N SER A 628 3.43 7.34 -6.63
CA SER A 628 3.39 7.23 -8.10
C SER A 628 4.77 7.47 -8.74
N ASN A 629 4.97 7.04 -9.98
CA ASN A 629 6.17 7.34 -10.76
C ASN A 629 6.19 8.84 -11.14
N GLY A 630 6.95 9.68 -10.42
CA GLY A 630 7.05 11.13 -10.61
C GLY A 630 6.53 11.94 -9.40
N ARG A 631 6.26 13.24 -9.58
CA ARG A 631 5.64 14.09 -8.56
C ARG A 631 4.27 13.54 -8.17
N CYS A 632 4.22 12.83 -7.04
CA CYS A 632 3.03 12.20 -6.47
C CYS A 632 2.35 13.11 -5.45
N THR A 633 3.14 13.69 -4.58
CA THR A 633 2.68 14.54 -3.47
C THR A 633 2.85 16.01 -3.88
N ARG A 634 1.78 16.79 -3.74
CA ARG A 634 1.79 18.24 -3.90
C ARG A 634 1.34 18.87 -2.58
N GLY A 635 2.17 19.72 -1.99
CA GLY A 635 1.95 20.22 -0.64
C GLY A 635 2.41 19.25 0.44
N ALA A 636 1.68 19.14 1.55
CA ALA A 636 2.01 18.22 2.64
C ALA A 636 0.77 17.55 3.22
N PHE A 637 0.91 16.30 3.63
CA PHE A 637 -0.16 15.46 4.17
C PHE A 637 0.24 14.92 5.53
N ILE A 638 -0.73 14.83 6.43
CA ILE A 638 -0.56 14.28 7.76
C ILE A 638 -1.34 12.99 7.96
N GLN A 639 -0.79 12.07 8.76
CA GLN A 639 -1.51 10.88 9.22
C GLN A 639 -1.13 10.61 10.69
N LEU A 640 -2.13 10.30 11.52
CA LEU A 640 -1.94 10.05 12.95
C LEU A 640 -1.79 8.55 13.24
N ILE A 641 -0.84 8.20 14.10
CA ILE A 641 -0.58 6.81 14.55
C ILE A 641 -0.64 6.77 16.07
N LYS A 642 -1.39 5.81 16.62
CA LYS A 642 -1.53 5.64 18.07
C LYS A 642 -0.32 4.90 18.67
N VAL A 643 0.11 5.34 19.85
CA VAL A 643 1.03 4.59 20.71
C VAL A 643 0.24 3.68 21.66
N THR A 644 0.65 2.42 21.75
CA THR A 644 0.09 1.42 22.67
C THR A 644 0.27 1.86 24.13
N ASP A 645 -0.73 1.60 24.98
CA ASP A 645 -0.79 2.16 26.33
C ASP A 645 0.41 1.74 27.22
N ASP A 646 0.99 0.56 26.99
CA ASP A 646 2.18 0.05 27.68
C ASP A 646 3.50 0.70 27.20
N PHE A 647 3.49 1.35 26.03
CA PHE A 647 4.66 1.99 25.44
C PHE A 647 4.65 3.52 25.55
N LYS A 648 3.48 4.12 25.81
CA LYS A 648 3.35 5.56 26.10
C LYS A 648 4.34 6.08 27.15
N PRO A 649 4.59 5.39 28.28
CA PRO A 649 5.54 5.86 29.28
C PRO A 649 6.99 5.89 28.76
N GLU A 650 7.36 4.98 27.85
CA GLU A 650 8.70 4.91 27.27
C GLU A 650 8.93 5.97 26.20
N LEU A 651 7.94 6.23 25.34
CA LEU A 651 8.04 7.27 24.32
C LEU A 651 7.67 8.66 24.80
N ASN A 652 7.03 8.78 25.97
CA ASN A 652 6.50 10.02 26.49
C ASN A 652 5.54 10.72 25.49
N CYS A 653 4.82 9.92 24.68
CA CYS A 653 3.83 10.40 23.72
C CYS A 653 2.66 9.41 23.59
N ASP A 654 1.49 9.94 23.25
CA ASP A 654 0.26 9.19 22.99
C ASP A 654 0.08 8.88 21.50
N TYR A 655 0.56 9.76 20.63
CA TYR A 655 0.45 9.63 19.19
C TYR A 655 1.71 10.11 18.46
N LEU A 656 1.96 9.54 17.29
CA LEU A 656 2.87 10.09 16.29
C LEU A 656 2.06 10.72 15.16
N LEU A 657 2.43 11.93 14.75
CA LEU A 657 1.91 12.59 13.57
C LEU A 657 2.96 12.50 12.46
N ILE A 658 2.68 11.70 11.43
CA ILE A 658 3.59 11.54 10.30
C ILE A 658 3.24 12.59 9.23
N ILE A 659 4.22 13.37 8.78
CA ILE A 659 4.08 14.36 7.71
C ILE A 659 4.84 13.88 6.47
N ASP A 660 4.11 13.59 5.39
CA ASP A 660 4.67 13.38 4.05
C ASP A 660 4.61 14.68 3.26
N THR A 661 5.73 15.06 2.64
CA THR A 661 5.85 16.33 1.92
C THR A 661 6.07 16.10 0.44
N GLU A 662 5.68 17.10 -0.36
CA GLU A 662 6.15 17.27 -1.71
C GLU A 662 7.69 17.26 -1.74
N GLY A 663 8.24 16.73 -2.85
CA GLY A 663 9.67 16.65 -3.01
C GLY A 663 10.28 17.98 -3.44
N LEU A 664 11.36 18.37 -2.77
CA LEU A 664 12.10 19.59 -3.06
C LEU A 664 12.91 19.45 -4.36
N LYS A 665 13.37 20.59 -4.91
CA LYS A 665 14.26 20.64 -6.07
C LYS A 665 13.74 19.83 -7.25
N SER A 666 12.49 20.04 -7.59
CA SER A 666 12.04 19.79 -8.95
C SER A 666 13.04 20.48 -9.91
N LEU A 667 13.88 19.71 -10.60
CA LEU A 667 14.84 20.18 -11.62
C LEU A 667 14.15 21.10 -12.65
N GLU A 668 12.83 20.91 -12.77
CA GLU A 668 11.93 21.54 -13.70
C GLU A 668 11.40 22.89 -13.21
N LEU A 669 11.03 22.98 -11.93
CA LEU A 669 10.60 24.24 -11.29
C LEU A 669 11.80 25.16 -11.02
N ALA A 670 13.00 24.62 -10.74
CA ALA A 670 14.22 25.41 -10.49
C ALA A 670 14.51 26.47 -11.58
N THR A 671 13.98 26.28 -12.79
CA THR A 671 14.11 27.24 -13.90
C THR A 671 13.04 28.34 -13.92
N LEU A 672 11.89 28.17 -13.28
CA LEU A 672 10.80 29.16 -13.17
C LEU A 672 11.06 30.14 -12.02
N ASP A 673 10.90 31.44 -12.29
CA ASP A 673 11.05 32.48 -11.26
C ASP A 673 10.06 32.19 -10.12
N ASN A 674 10.58 32.04 -8.88
CA ASN A 674 9.88 31.73 -7.61
C ASN A 674 9.75 30.25 -7.17
N SER A 675 10.30 29.27 -7.89
CA SER A 675 10.26 27.86 -7.44
C SER A 675 11.01 27.58 -6.14
N HIS A 676 12.17 28.20 -5.97
CA HIS A 676 12.93 28.15 -4.73
C HIS A 676 12.15 28.73 -3.55
N GLU A 677 11.22 29.67 -3.80
CA GLU A 677 10.40 30.25 -2.73
C GLU A 677 9.38 29.23 -2.21
N HIS A 678 8.72 28.45 -3.08
CA HIS A 678 7.79 27.38 -2.67
C HIS A 678 8.50 26.26 -1.89
N ASP A 679 9.63 25.78 -2.41
CA ASP A 679 10.42 24.74 -1.73
C ASP A 679 10.88 25.20 -0.35
N ASN A 680 11.32 26.46 -0.24
CA ASN A 680 11.75 27.04 1.03
C ASN A 680 10.57 27.26 1.98
N GLU A 681 9.41 27.74 1.50
CA GLU A 681 8.19 27.87 2.32
C GLU A 681 7.78 26.51 2.91
N LEU A 682 7.68 25.48 2.07
CA LEU A 682 7.30 24.14 2.47
C LEU A 682 8.28 23.58 3.50
N ALA A 683 9.58 23.61 3.19
CA ALA A 683 10.61 23.08 4.08
C ALA A 683 10.66 23.84 5.41
N THR A 684 10.54 25.17 5.41
CA THR A 684 10.53 25.99 6.65
C THR A 684 9.37 25.59 7.55
N LEU A 685 8.16 25.46 6.97
CA LEU A 685 6.96 25.16 7.73
C LEU A 685 7.01 23.77 8.36
N VAL A 686 7.33 22.75 7.57
CA VAL A 686 7.33 21.38 8.07
C VAL A 686 8.48 21.14 9.05
N VAL A 687 9.63 21.82 8.87
CA VAL A 687 10.70 21.86 9.88
C VAL A 687 10.19 22.50 11.16
N GLY A 688 9.52 23.65 11.09
CA GLY A 688 8.99 24.34 12.27
C GLY A 688 7.92 23.56 13.02
N LEU A 689 7.19 22.67 12.33
CA LEU A 689 6.22 21.76 12.94
C LEU A 689 6.85 20.47 13.50
N SER A 690 8.08 20.15 13.13
CA SER A 690 8.74 18.90 13.52
C SER A 690 9.31 18.98 14.94
N ASP A 691 9.32 17.86 15.65
CA ASP A 691 10.06 17.76 16.91
C ASP A 691 11.58 17.80 16.69
N ARG A 692 12.32 18.18 17.74
CA ARG A 692 13.70 18.71 17.75
C ARG A 692 14.80 18.02 16.92
N LYS A 693 14.59 16.85 16.33
CA LYS A 693 15.61 16.13 15.56
C LYS A 693 15.27 15.98 14.10
N CYS A 694 16.23 16.33 13.25
CA CYS A 694 16.18 16.11 11.81
C CYS A 694 17.04 14.90 11.43
N LEU A 695 16.50 14.03 10.58
CA LEU A 695 17.24 12.92 9.95
C LEU A 695 17.21 13.11 8.43
N PHE A 696 18.37 12.98 7.78
CA PHE A 696 18.44 12.95 6.33
C PHE A 696 18.46 11.51 5.83
N VAL A 697 17.61 11.25 4.84
CA VAL A 697 17.48 9.92 4.25
C VAL A 697 17.72 9.99 2.75
N HIS A 698 18.71 9.24 2.30
CA HIS A 698 19.12 9.15 0.91
C HIS A 698 18.67 7.82 0.31
N GLN A 699 17.97 7.88 -0.83
CA GLN A 699 17.64 6.68 -1.60
C GLN A 699 18.55 6.56 -2.82
N ASN A 700 19.00 5.33 -3.11
CA ASN A 700 19.53 4.93 -4.42
C ASN A 700 20.98 5.38 -4.75
N VAL A 701 21.97 4.67 -4.20
CA VAL A 701 23.38 4.82 -4.58
C VAL A 701 23.99 3.46 -4.92
N GLY A 702 23.72 2.97 -6.12
CA GLY A 702 24.45 1.82 -6.69
C GLY A 702 25.80 2.21 -7.30
N ASN A 703 26.16 3.50 -7.29
CA ASN A 703 27.36 4.02 -7.95
C ASN A 703 28.31 4.62 -6.93
N VAL A 704 29.60 4.25 -7.02
CA VAL A 704 30.68 4.72 -6.13
C VAL A 704 30.76 6.26 -6.06
N SER A 705 30.28 6.97 -7.09
CA SER A 705 30.23 8.44 -7.15
C SER A 705 29.02 9.10 -6.50
N ALA A 706 27.98 8.34 -6.10
CA ALA A 706 26.76 8.93 -5.57
C ALA A 706 26.82 9.19 -4.05
N HIS A 707 27.82 8.65 -3.35
CA HIS A 707 28.15 9.08 -1.99
C HIS A 707 28.64 10.54 -2.00
N ASP A 708 29.60 10.87 -2.88
CA ASP A 708 30.10 12.24 -3.05
C ASP A 708 29.02 13.21 -3.55
N SER A 709 28.14 12.77 -4.45
CA SER A 709 27.01 13.58 -4.91
C SER A 709 25.98 13.83 -3.80
N ASN A 710 25.66 12.83 -2.99
CA ASN A 710 24.73 12.99 -1.87
C ASN A 710 25.30 13.90 -0.78
N ILE A 711 26.59 13.79 -0.46
CA ILE A 711 27.26 14.70 0.49
C ILE A 711 27.24 16.14 -0.04
N ARG A 712 27.49 16.35 -1.34
CA ARG A 712 27.38 17.68 -1.96
C ARG A 712 25.96 18.22 -1.92
N ASP A 713 24.97 17.39 -2.25
CA ASP A 713 23.56 17.78 -2.23
C ASP A 713 23.07 18.10 -0.81
N LEU A 714 23.57 17.38 0.19
CA LEU A 714 23.32 17.61 1.61
C LEU A 714 23.97 18.91 2.10
N GLN A 715 25.25 19.13 1.82
CA GLN A 715 25.94 20.39 2.16
C GLN A 715 25.22 21.60 1.56
N PHE A 716 24.73 21.45 0.34
CA PHE A 716 23.93 22.48 -0.31
C PHE A 716 22.55 22.64 0.34
N LEU A 717 21.86 21.55 0.70
CA LEU A 717 20.58 21.61 1.42
C LEU A 717 20.74 22.28 2.78
N LEU A 718 21.75 21.91 3.57
CA LEU A 718 22.06 22.55 4.85
C LEU A 718 22.38 24.03 4.67
N LYS A 719 23.08 24.41 3.59
CA LYS A 719 23.30 25.83 3.27
C LYS A 719 21.98 26.55 3.00
N GLN A 720 21.07 25.97 2.22
CA GLN A 720 19.74 26.54 1.99
C GLN A 720 18.95 26.65 3.29
N LEU A 721 18.94 25.61 4.12
CA LEU A 721 18.28 25.62 5.43
C LEU A 721 18.86 26.69 6.36
N ASN A 722 20.18 26.93 6.35
CA ASN A 722 20.81 28.01 7.09
C ASN A 722 20.36 29.39 6.58
N GLU A 723 20.36 29.61 5.26
CA GLU A 723 19.88 30.86 4.64
C GLU A 723 18.41 31.12 5.00
N MET A 724 17.58 30.08 4.96
CA MET A 724 16.17 30.13 5.35
C MET A 724 16.01 30.45 6.84
N THR A 725 16.80 29.81 7.70
CA THR A 725 16.78 30.06 9.15
C THR A 725 17.12 31.52 9.45
N GLN A 726 18.13 32.08 8.79
CA GLN A 726 18.48 33.50 8.93
C GLN A 726 17.39 34.44 8.45
N ALA A 727 16.69 34.09 7.36
CA ALA A 727 15.59 34.88 6.85
C ALA A 727 14.41 34.90 7.84
N ALA A 728 14.02 33.73 8.37
CA ALA A 728 12.98 33.60 9.38
C ALA A 728 13.35 34.32 10.69
N ALA A 729 14.58 34.14 11.18
CA ALA A 729 15.13 34.80 12.36
C ALA A 729 15.05 36.33 12.28
N LYS A 730 15.36 36.91 11.11
CA LYS A 730 15.22 38.36 10.88
C LYS A 730 13.76 38.82 10.91
N MET A 731 12.84 38.02 10.37
CA MET A 731 11.40 38.35 10.39
C MET A 731 10.82 38.32 11.82
N GLU A 732 11.29 37.39 12.66
CA GLU A 732 10.86 37.27 14.05
C GLU A 732 11.68 38.11 15.05
N ASN A 733 12.64 38.90 14.57
CA ASN A 733 13.58 39.67 15.41
C ASN A 733 14.39 38.80 16.41
N LYS A 734 14.69 37.56 16.02
CA LYS A 734 15.49 36.56 16.77
C LYS A 734 16.88 36.39 16.15
N LEU A 735 17.66 37.47 16.14
CA LEU A 735 18.95 37.56 15.43
C LEU A 735 20.03 36.57 15.93
N GLU A 736 19.80 35.94 17.08
CA GLU A 736 20.63 34.89 17.65
C GLU A 736 20.59 33.57 16.85
N LEU A 737 19.55 33.33 16.05
CA LEU A 737 19.41 32.12 15.23
C LEU A 737 20.05 32.34 13.85
N GLN A 738 21.21 31.73 13.59
CA GLN A 738 21.97 31.92 12.33
C GLN A 738 22.14 30.65 11.50
N LYS A 739 21.96 29.48 12.10
CA LYS A 739 22.08 28.19 11.44
C LYS A 739 20.84 27.36 11.73
N PHE A 740 20.50 26.49 10.79
CA PHE A 740 19.46 25.48 10.95
C PHE A 740 19.64 24.66 12.22
N THR A 741 20.89 24.35 12.58
CA THR A 741 21.25 23.63 13.81
C THR A 741 20.92 24.37 15.10
N ASP A 742 20.66 25.68 15.03
CA ASP A 742 20.25 26.48 16.19
C ASP A 742 18.75 26.29 16.49
N VAL A 743 17.98 25.80 15.51
CA VAL A 743 16.54 25.55 15.60
C VAL A 743 16.24 24.05 15.72
N MET A 744 16.98 23.22 14.99
CA MET A 744 16.81 21.77 14.93
C MET A 744 18.12 21.05 15.22
N GLU A 745 18.09 20.08 16.13
CA GLU A 745 19.25 19.23 16.37
C GLU A 745 19.50 18.34 15.14
N TYR A 746 20.72 18.40 14.63
CA TYR A 746 21.21 17.56 13.54
C TYR A 746 22.50 16.87 13.98
N ASP A 747 22.49 15.54 13.97
CA ASP A 747 23.67 14.72 14.25
C ASP A 747 24.43 14.48 12.94
N THR A 748 25.63 15.05 12.82
CA THR A 748 26.47 14.88 11.63
C THR A 748 27.11 13.50 11.49
N GLU A 749 27.10 12.67 12.55
CA GLU A 749 27.67 11.33 12.53
C GLU A 749 26.62 10.24 12.27
N ASN A 750 25.42 10.37 12.87
CA ASN A 750 24.35 9.36 12.76
C ASN A 750 23.06 9.86 12.10
N GLY A 751 22.99 11.13 11.70
CA GLY A 751 21.78 11.71 11.11
C GLY A 751 21.55 11.34 9.64
N ASP A 752 22.54 10.71 8.98
CA ASP A 752 22.50 10.34 7.58
C ASP A 752 22.23 8.83 7.39
N HIS A 753 21.12 8.51 6.72
CA HIS A 753 20.73 7.13 6.44
C HIS A 753 20.62 6.84 4.94
N TYR A 754 21.19 5.71 4.52
CA TYR A 754 21.11 5.24 3.14
C TYR A 754 20.14 4.07 3.02
N ILE A 755 19.13 4.24 2.15
CA ILE A 755 18.11 3.22 1.88
C ILE A 755 18.33 2.67 0.46
N PRO A 756 18.49 1.34 0.31
CA PRO A 756 18.59 0.69 -0.99
C PRO A 756 17.37 0.92 -1.91
N GLY A 757 17.44 0.45 -3.16
CA GLY A 757 16.27 0.39 -4.03
C GLY A 757 15.23 -0.62 -3.51
N LEU A 758 13.94 -0.32 -3.69
CA LEU A 758 12.84 -1.20 -3.24
C LEU A 758 12.90 -2.59 -3.88
N TRP A 759 13.29 -2.68 -5.15
CA TRP A 759 13.25 -3.93 -5.93
C TRP A 759 14.63 -4.57 -6.04
N HIS A 760 14.69 -5.89 -5.83
CA HIS A 760 15.84 -6.73 -6.15
C HIS A 760 15.67 -7.32 -7.56
N GLY A 761 16.33 -6.68 -8.54
CA GLY A 761 16.18 -7.00 -9.95
C GLY A 761 15.22 -6.06 -10.68
N ASN A 762 14.80 -6.46 -11.89
CA ASN A 762 13.98 -5.62 -12.75
C ASN A 762 12.49 -5.97 -12.61
N PRO A 763 11.62 -5.01 -12.24
CA PRO A 763 10.17 -5.16 -12.35
C PRO A 763 9.76 -5.64 -13.76
N PRO A 764 8.63 -6.36 -13.91
CA PRO A 764 7.51 -6.45 -12.97
C PRO A 764 7.54 -7.65 -12.01
N MET A 765 8.42 -8.62 -12.26
CA MET A 765 8.55 -9.85 -11.44
C MET A 765 9.68 -9.77 -10.40
N ALA A 766 10.25 -8.58 -10.17
CA ALA A 766 11.26 -8.39 -9.13
C ALA A 766 10.65 -8.55 -7.74
N GLN A 767 11.41 -9.16 -6.83
CA GLN A 767 11.04 -9.22 -5.42
C GLN A 767 11.42 -7.93 -4.71
N VAL A 768 10.80 -7.69 -3.55
CA VAL A 768 11.27 -6.65 -2.63
C VAL A 768 12.69 -6.98 -2.18
N SER A 769 13.56 -5.98 -2.18
CA SER A 769 14.92 -6.07 -1.68
C SER A 769 14.91 -6.27 -0.17
N THR A 770 15.53 -7.36 0.31
CA THR A 770 15.72 -7.59 1.74
C THR A 770 16.45 -6.41 2.39
N GLY A 771 17.52 -5.91 1.74
CA GLY A 771 18.26 -4.75 2.21
C GLY A 771 17.41 -3.48 2.33
N TYR A 772 16.42 -3.28 1.45
CA TYR A 772 15.47 -2.17 1.61
C TYR A 772 14.66 -2.32 2.91
N SER A 773 14.03 -3.47 3.11
CA SER A 773 13.18 -3.72 4.28
C SER A 773 13.96 -3.65 5.61
N GLU A 774 15.21 -4.12 5.61
CA GLU A 774 16.11 -4.05 6.77
C GLU A 774 16.57 -2.63 7.07
N SER A 775 16.98 -1.85 6.06
CA SER A 775 17.39 -0.45 6.25
C SER A 775 16.23 0.42 6.72
N VAL A 776 15.03 0.24 6.16
CA VAL A 776 13.82 0.96 6.60
C VAL A 776 13.47 0.58 8.04
N TYR A 777 13.62 -0.70 8.41
CA TYR A 777 13.41 -1.14 9.79
C TYR A 777 14.42 -0.55 10.76
N ALA A 778 15.71 -0.55 10.40
CA ALA A 778 16.77 0.03 11.21
C ALA A 778 16.53 1.53 11.44
N LEU A 779 16.13 2.26 10.40
CA LEU A 779 15.74 3.66 10.50
C LEU A 779 14.53 3.86 11.42
N LYS A 780 13.49 3.02 11.33
CA LYS A 780 12.36 3.05 12.27
C LYS A 780 12.82 2.91 13.71
N ARG A 781 13.67 1.92 14.00
CA ARG A 781 14.20 1.69 15.35
C ARG A 781 14.98 2.91 15.83
N HIS A 782 15.85 3.45 15.00
CA HIS A 782 16.64 4.64 15.32
C HIS A 782 15.75 5.86 15.65
N ILE A 783 14.69 6.10 14.86
CA ILE A 783 13.71 7.18 15.11
C ILE A 783 13.03 6.99 16.47
N ILE A 784 12.56 5.78 16.75
CA ILE A 784 11.84 5.48 18.00
C ILE A 784 12.77 5.56 19.22
N GLU A 785 13.98 5.01 19.14
CA GLU A 785 15.01 5.11 20.19
C GLU A 785 15.41 6.56 20.46
N THR A 786 15.55 7.34 19.39
CA THR A 786 15.80 8.77 19.49
C THR A 786 14.73 9.48 20.31
N PHE A 787 13.45 9.20 20.08
CA PHE A 787 12.36 9.81 20.85
C PHE A 787 12.31 9.36 22.32
N LYS A 788 12.70 8.12 22.65
CA LYS A 788 12.80 7.67 24.05
C LYS A 788 13.79 8.48 24.88
N CYS A 789 14.87 8.96 24.25
CA CYS A 789 15.91 9.73 24.94
C CYS A 789 15.47 11.16 25.28
N TYR A 790 14.36 11.66 24.73
CA TYR A 790 13.87 13.01 25.03
C TYR A 790 12.96 13.04 26.26
N LYS A 791 13.47 13.66 27.33
CA LYS A 791 12.60 14.19 28.38
C LYS A 791 11.93 15.44 27.84
N SER A 792 10.59 15.47 27.88
CA SER A 792 9.78 16.60 27.43
C SER A 792 10.24 17.90 28.09
N GLY A 793 10.89 18.74 27.29
CA GLY A 793 11.12 20.14 27.57
C GLY A 793 11.14 20.85 26.23
N SER A 794 9.98 20.93 25.56
CA SER A 794 9.93 21.53 24.24
C SER A 794 9.84 23.06 24.36
N ILE A 795 10.78 23.73 23.73
CA ILE A 795 10.73 25.16 23.39
C ILE A 795 9.49 25.44 22.50
N LEU A 796 8.91 24.40 21.88
CA LEU A 796 7.69 24.44 21.06
C LEU A 796 6.43 24.86 21.83
N GLN A 797 6.33 24.60 23.14
CA GLN A 797 5.22 25.15 23.93
C GLN A 797 5.32 26.67 24.06
N GLY A 798 6.54 27.22 24.06
CA GLY A 798 6.79 28.66 23.96
C GLY A 798 6.61 29.20 22.54
N LEU A 799 7.13 28.52 21.51
CA LEU A 799 7.04 28.97 20.12
C LEU A 799 5.60 28.90 19.56
N LEU A 800 4.78 27.91 19.91
CA LEU A 800 3.37 27.86 19.49
C LEU A 800 2.49 28.86 20.26
N GLU A 801 2.84 29.21 21.49
CA GLU A 801 2.22 30.33 22.20
C GLU A 801 2.62 31.68 21.61
N ASP A 802 3.84 31.80 21.07
CA ASP A 802 4.33 33.01 20.42
C ASP A 802 3.84 33.14 18.96
N CYS A 803 3.71 32.05 18.20
CA CYS A 803 3.07 32.02 16.89
C CYS A 803 1.54 32.20 16.95
N ARG A 804 0.92 32.00 18.11
CA ARG A 804 -0.48 32.41 18.37
C ARG A 804 -0.62 33.89 18.73
N LYS A 805 0.48 34.56 19.06
CA LYS A 805 0.50 35.97 19.47
C LYS A 805 0.97 36.93 18.37
N ASN A 806 1.42 36.43 17.23
CA ASN A 806 1.82 37.19 16.04
C ASN A 806 1.15 36.63 14.80
#